data_AF-A0A425I7I8-F1
#
_entry.id   AF-A0A425I7I8-F1
#
_cell.length_a   1.000
_cell.length_b   1.000
_cell.length_c   1.000
_cell.angle_alpha   90.00
_cell.angle_beta   90.00
_cell.angle_gamma   90.00
#
_symmetry.space_group_name_H-M   'P 1'
#
loop_
_entity.id
_entity.type
_entity.pdbx_description
1 polymer ?
#
loop_
_entity_poly.entity_id
_entity_poly.type
_entity_poly.pdbx_seq_one_letter_code
_entity_poly.pdbx_strand_id
1 'polypeptide(L)'
;MFQQLLHATGDKATISLVALRLSCGLFIAPGHRVVHSLEDVCFVDASFAEFPDDFRVSADFHAYAVAAQAAFYGETGRRVYTTGSSFVDFLQCYLHLLDTERAAIQERTRHYRRGISRLEATTKLVEQLRVDLLKSQPVLEKSTRDTQQLMASLERDRQRADEVERVCDAERLAAAAARREAQGIKSDCEAEISRVLPELGAALKALDALDKKDIQELKSFPNPPALVETVLQAVCLLKGRKPTWEEAKKLLNDTTLLQQLREYDRDHVPPRLLAQLQKFTKLENFTPEEVKQVSKAATSLCMWVCAIERYAVVTREMEPKKERLAVAEAALAAAEETLAAKQAVLREAQEGIHQLEKRILDSKAHAEKLQTQITDTQVRLARAERLICAVSTEAARWAEEARLLDQRSETHSGDMLLSAGMLSYAGPLTGACRKSLLDQWIGKCAEALKVSAPFSLLHALSSPEEEREFVLQGLPGDRLSLENAVLATRSARRHRWPLLVDPQGQARKWLRNTYSLWSCFPSSSPSSSSLSSSPSSSSLSSSASSGGFGPWGRARHALGLRRERGRQGDAGATLAGAESSSRDAERFSTNPRPFSPPASSDRGGKEQMAQATARGAREAGADFLGEGEENSKGFDLMLRSDSPSFLDGLANAVNMGARILVELADDFLDPAVGPFLAQPVSSAPLTLAGGSKVAWNPHFRLVFVTPHATPSFGPAVYARVTVINFAITPAGLEEQLLIEAVKQENPELEEQRDALVVAIAEDTRRKHKIEEDILT
;
A
#
# COMPACT_ATOMS: atom_id res chain seq x y z
N MET A 1 -27.87 -34.61 -0.53
CA MET A 1 -28.61 -33.33 -0.36
C MET A 1 -29.56 -33.36 0.85
N PHE A 2 -30.57 -34.25 0.94
CA PHE A 2 -31.42 -34.38 2.15
C PHE A 2 -30.57 -34.57 3.45
N GLN A 3 -29.55 -35.42 3.42
CA GLN A 3 -28.55 -35.60 4.48
C GLN A 3 -27.61 -34.40 4.76
N GLN A 4 -27.53 -33.41 3.85
CA GLN A 4 -26.70 -32.21 4.04
C GLN A 4 -27.53 -31.03 4.57
N LEU A 5 -28.80 -30.93 4.17
CA LEU A 5 -29.79 -30.07 4.83
C LEU A 5 -30.00 -30.47 6.30
N LEU A 6 -29.92 -31.77 6.61
CA LEU A 6 -29.94 -32.33 7.97
C LEU A 6 -28.78 -31.90 8.89
N HIS A 7 -27.83 -31.07 8.44
CA HIS A 7 -26.64 -30.69 9.21
C HIS A 7 -26.55 -29.20 9.57
N ALA A 8 -27.39 -28.34 9.00
CA ALA A 8 -27.30 -26.88 9.16
C ALA A 8 -28.14 -26.32 10.33
N THR A 9 -29.26 -26.97 10.65
CA THR A 9 -30.07 -26.68 11.84
C THR A 9 -30.10 -27.90 12.73
N GLY A 10 -29.68 -27.74 13.99
CA GLY A 10 -29.39 -28.85 14.91
C GLY A 10 -30.61 -29.62 15.43
N ASP A 11 -31.82 -29.34 14.94
CA ASP A 11 -33.07 -29.73 15.58
C ASP A 11 -33.98 -30.53 14.64
N LYS A 12 -33.64 -31.82 14.50
CA LYS A 12 -34.12 -32.72 13.44
C LYS A 12 -35.53 -33.27 13.66
N ALA A 13 -36.02 -33.26 14.90
CA ALA A 13 -37.33 -33.83 15.24
C ALA A 13 -38.47 -32.80 15.04
N THR A 14 -38.16 -31.53 15.23
CA THR A 14 -39.08 -30.44 15.60
C THR A 14 -40.04 -30.04 14.48
N ILE A 15 -39.53 -29.89 13.25
CA ILE A 15 -40.36 -29.58 12.06
C ILE A 15 -41.25 -30.78 11.70
N SER A 16 -40.70 -32.00 11.76
CA SER A 16 -41.47 -33.23 11.51
C SER A 16 -42.56 -33.43 12.56
N LEU A 17 -42.31 -33.13 13.84
CA LEU A 17 -43.30 -33.29 14.92
C LEU A 17 -44.50 -32.34 14.76
N VAL A 18 -44.27 -31.09 14.36
CA VAL A 18 -45.35 -30.10 14.12
C VAL A 18 -46.11 -30.44 12.85
N ALA A 19 -45.43 -30.80 11.76
CA ALA A 19 -46.08 -31.26 10.54
C ALA A 19 -46.89 -32.54 10.79
N LEU A 20 -46.38 -33.53 11.54
CA LEU A 20 -47.15 -34.71 11.94
C LEU A 20 -48.33 -34.35 12.86
N ARG A 21 -48.15 -33.54 13.91
CA ARG A 21 -49.26 -33.21 14.83
C ARG A 21 -50.37 -32.40 14.17
N LEU A 22 -50.06 -31.53 13.21
CA LEU A 22 -51.08 -30.77 12.46
C LEU A 22 -51.73 -31.62 11.35
N SER A 23 -50.97 -32.47 10.63
CA SER A 23 -51.56 -33.36 9.60
C SER A 23 -52.27 -34.60 10.17
N CYS A 24 -51.87 -35.08 11.35
CA CYS A 24 -52.61 -36.03 12.18
C CYS A 24 -53.57 -35.33 13.16
N GLY A 25 -53.84 -34.04 12.94
CA GLY A 25 -54.79 -33.20 13.67
C GLY A 25 -56.25 -33.58 13.39
N LEU A 26 -56.60 -34.81 13.78
CA LEU A 26 -57.91 -35.39 14.01
C LEU A 26 -59.14 -34.76 13.32
N PHE A 27 -59.82 -35.60 12.53
CA PHE A 27 -61.28 -35.73 12.67
C PHE A 27 -61.61 -36.03 14.15
N ILE A 28 -61.95 -35.02 14.97
CA ILE A 28 -62.68 -35.24 16.24
C ILE A 28 -64.16 -35.04 15.99
N ALA A 29 -64.80 -36.04 15.38
CA ALA A 29 -66.12 -36.43 15.83
C ALA A 29 -65.93 -37.46 16.97
N PRO A 30 -66.68 -37.40 18.07
CA PRO A 30 -66.41 -38.24 19.23
C PRO A 30 -66.77 -39.72 18.96
N GLY A 31 -65.73 -40.55 18.82
CA GLY A 31 -65.79 -42.00 18.99
C GLY A 31 -65.53 -42.85 17.73
N HIS A 32 -64.32 -43.41 17.61
CA HIS A 32 -64.02 -44.80 17.18
C HIS A 32 -62.48 -45.05 17.12
N ARG A 33 -62.06 -46.29 16.83
CA ARG A 33 -60.67 -46.82 16.78
C ARG A 33 -60.43 -47.53 15.43
N VAL A 34 -59.20 -47.81 14.94
CA VAL A 34 -57.86 -47.78 15.58
C VAL A 34 -56.76 -47.26 14.61
N VAL A 35 -55.50 -47.58 14.90
CA VAL A 35 -54.21 -47.19 14.28
C VAL A 35 -53.81 -48.11 13.08
N HIS A 36 -52.78 -47.72 12.31
CA HIS A 36 -51.62 -48.51 11.78
C HIS A 36 -51.20 -48.02 10.37
N SER A 37 -49.94 -47.69 10.03
CA SER A 37 -48.71 -47.39 10.79
C SER A 37 -47.77 -46.52 9.93
N LEU A 38 -46.76 -45.88 10.52
CA LEU A 38 -45.60 -45.31 9.83
C LEU A 38 -44.37 -45.63 10.70
N GLU A 39 -43.67 -46.70 10.36
CA GLU A 39 -42.55 -47.21 11.15
C GLU A 39 -41.26 -46.39 10.90
N ASP A 40 -40.42 -46.33 11.93
CA ASP A 40 -39.07 -45.75 11.95
C ASP A 40 -38.89 -44.22 11.85
N VAL A 41 -39.59 -43.46 12.70
CA VAL A 41 -39.03 -42.22 13.28
C VAL A 41 -39.26 -42.19 14.79
N CYS A 42 -38.19 -42.13 15.58
CA CYS A 42 -38.28 -42.00 17.03
C CYS A 42 -38.86 -40.63 17.43
N PHE A 43 -40.01 -40.64 18.09
CA PHE A 43 -40.62 -39.45 18.67
C PHE A 43 -39.81 -38.99 19.90
N VAL A 44 -39.49 -37.69 19.96
CA VAL A 44 -38.96 -37.03 21.15
C VAL A 44 -40.07 -36.16 21.73
N ASP A 45 -40.37 -36.34 23.02
CA ASP A 45 -41.46 -35.66 23.74
C ASP A 45 -41.15 -34.19 24.06
N ALA A 46 -40.99 -33.36 23.02
CA ALA A 46 -40.96 -31.90 23.19
C ALA A 46 -42.39 -31.35 23.37
N SER A 47 -42.60 -30.52 24.38
CA SER A 47 -43.87 -29.81 24.56
C SER A 47 -43.96 -28.63 23.59
N PHE A 48 -45.16 -28.29 23.10
CA PHE A 48 -45.34 -27.17 22.16
C PHE A 48 -45.01 -25.78 22.78
N ALA A 49 -44.78 -25.73 24.10
CA ALA A 49 -44.35 -24.54 24.82
C ALA A 49 -42.84 -24.27 24.72
N GLU A 50 -42.03 -25.24 24.27
CA GLU A 50 -40.58 -25.10 24.10
C GLU A 50 -40.17 -24.53 22.73
N PHE A 51 -41.14 -24.36 21.82
CA PHE A 51 -40.92 -23.86 20.47
C PHE A 51 -40.79 -22.33 20.47
N PRO A 52 -39.89 -21.75 19.64
CA PRO A 52 -39.83 -20.31 19.45
C PRO A 52 -41.17 -19.73 18.98
N ASP A 53 -41.45 -18.48 19.36
CA ASP A 53 -42.78 -17.88 19.21
C ASP A 53 -43.23 -17.72 17.76
N ASP A 54 -42.31 -17.58 16.81
CA ASP A 54 -42.59 -17.56 15.38
C ASP A 54 -43.17 -18.89 14.87
N PHE A 55 -42.61 -20.03 15.29
CA PHE A 55 -43.17 -21.35 14.99
C PHE A 55 -44.53 -21.58 15.65
N ARG A 56 -44.76 -21.05 16.86
CA ARG A 56 -46.05 -21.13 17.54
C ARG A 56 -47.13 -20.36 16.77
N VAL A 57 -46.87 -19.09 16.44
CA VAL A 57 -47.74 -18.23 15.62
C VAL A 57 -47.96 -18.81 14.22
N SER A 58 -46.98 -19.51 13.65
CA SER A 58 -47.11 -20.17 12.33
C SER A 58 -48.25 -21.21 12.29
N ALA A 59 -48.53 -21.91 13.39
CA ALA A 59 -49.62 -22.87 13.47
C ALA A 59 -50.99 -22.18 13.50
N ASP A 60 -51.10 -21.07 14.23
CA ASP A 60 -52.32 -20.23 14.23
C ASP A 60 -52.58 -19.66 12.82
N PHE A 61 -51.53 -19.25 12.10
CA PHE A 61 -51.65 -18.78 10.72
C PHE A 61 -52.31 -19.83 9.80
N HIS A 62 -51.92 -21.10 9.96
CA HIS A 62 -52.52 -22.22 9.22
C HIS A 62 -53.99 -22.44 9.59
N ALA A 63 -54.32 -22.37 10.88
CA ALA A 63 -55.71 -22.49 11.34
C ALA A 63 -56.61 -21.36 10.79
N TYR A 64 -56.13 -20.11 10.83
CA TYR A 64 -56.83 -18.97 10.22
C TYR A 64 -56.94 -19.10 8.70
N ALA A 65 -55.90 -19.60 8.02
CA ALA A 65 -55.95 -19.88 6.58
C ALA A 65 -57.03 -20.91 6.23
N VAL A 66 -57.18 -21.99 7.03
CA VAL A 66 -58.25 -23.00 6.88
C VAL A 66 -59.63 -22.38 7.15
N ALA A 67 -59.79 -21.55 8.17
CA ALA A 67 -61.04 -20.85 8.46
C ALA A 67 -61.46 -19.89 7.33
N ALA A 68 -60.50 -19.17 6.75
CA ALA A 68 -60.73 -18.28 5.60
C ALA A 68 -61.24 -19.02 4.36
N GLN A 69 -60.97 -20.32 4.20
CA GLN A 69 -61.51 -21.13 3.09
C GLN A 69 -63.02 -21.32 3.21
N ALA A 70 -63.52 -21.50 4.44
CA ALA A 70 -64.95 -21.64 4.70
C ALA A 70 -65.68 -20.31 4.43
N ALA A 71 -65.11 -19.18 4.86
CA ALA A 71 -65.63 -17.85 4.55
C ALA A 71 -65.65 -17.58 3.04
N PHE A 72 -64.53 -17.80 2.35
CA PHE A 72 -64.41 -17.66 0.90
C PHE A 72 -65.40 -18.54 0.13
N TYR A 73 -65.63 -19.79 0.58
CA TYR A 73 -66.64 -20.68 -0.02
C TYR A 73 -68.06 -20.15 0.18
N GLY A 74 -68.37 -19.58 1.36
CA GLY A 74 -69.65 -18.94 1.65
C GLY A 74 -69.92 -17.69 0.79
N GLU A 75 -68.89 -16.88 0.53
CA GLU A 75 -68.98 -15.68 -0.31
C GLU A 75 -69.07 -15.99 -1.81
N THR A 76 -68.26 -16.92 -2.30
CA THR A 76 -68.01 -17.10 -3.75
C THR A 76 -68.57 -18.40 -4.33
N GLY A 77 -68.98 -19.35 -3.50
CA GLY A 77 -69.33 -20.71 -3.92
C GLY A 77 -68.15 -21.56 -4.42
N ARG A 78 -66.92 -21.01 -4.50
CA ARG A 78 -65.73 -21.70 -5.01
C ARG A 78 -64.94 -22.35 -3.89
N ARG A 79 -64.53 -23.62 -4.09
CA ARG A 79 -63.71 -24.36 -3.13
C ARG A 79 -62.23 -24.08 -3.34
N VAL A 80 -61.52 -23.90 -2.24
CA VAL A 80 -60.06 -23.79 -2.14
C VAL A 80 -59.57 -24.75 -1.06
N TYR A 81 -58.36 -25.28 -1.20
CA TYR A 81 -57.85 -26.33 -0.31
C TYR A 81 -56.48 -25.95 0.26
N THR A 82 -56.37 -25.94 1.58
CA THR A 82 -55.10 -25.87 2.32
C THR A 82 -54.78 -27.28 2.81
N THR A 83 -53.55 -27.72 2.58
CA THR A 83 -53.10 -29.09 2.90
C THR A 83 -51.91 -29.07 3.86
N GLY A 84 -51.58 -30.23 4.44
CA GLY A 84 -50.37 -30.38 5.25
C GLY A 84 -49.08 -30.06 4.48
N SER A 85 -49.02 -30.31 3.16
CA SER A 85 -47.87 -29.88 2.35
C SER A 85 -47.82 -28.37 2.22
N SER A 86 -48.96 -27.69 2.03
CA SER A 86 -49.04 -26.22 2.03
C SER A 86 -48.45 -25.59 3.30
N PHE A 87 -48.57 -26.26 4.46
CA PHE A 87 -47.92 -25.83 5.71
C PHE A 87 -46.40 -26.02 5.71
N VAL A 88 -45.92 -27.17 5.22
CA VAL A 88 -44.47 -27.42 5.07
C VAL A 88 -43.84 -26.41 4.10
N ASP A 89 -44.52 -26.13 2.98
CA ASP A 89 -44.05 -25.17 1.97
C ASP A 89 -44.04 -23.72 2.49
N PHE A 90 -44.96 -23.39 3.39
CA PHE A 90 -45.04 -22.12 4.12
C PHE A 90 -43.86 -21.96 5.09
N LEU A 91 -43.58 -22.96 5.93
CA LEU A 91 -42.41 -22.93 6.83
C LEU A 91 -41.10 -22.83 6.04
N GLN A 92 -40.97 -23.58 4.94
CA GLN A 92 -39.82 -23.45 4.04
C GLN A 92 -39.75 -22.08 3.36
N CYS A 93 -40.89 -21.43 3.10
CA CYS A 93 -40.92 -20.05 2.59
C CYS A 93 -40.39 -19.07 3.63
N TYR A 94 -40.90 -19.20 4.85
CA TYR A 94 -40.56 -18.35 5.98
C TYR A 94 -39.05 -18.42 6.27
N LEU A 95 -38.50 -19.62 6.44
CA LEU A 95 -37.07 -19.80 6.71
C LEU A 95 -36.19 -19.23 5.59
N HIS A 96 -36.53 -19.48 4.31
CA HIS A 96 -35.77 -18.95 3.19
C HIS A 96 -35.80 -17.42 3.12
N LEU A 97 -36.97 -16.80 3.34
CA LEU A 97 -37.12 -15.34 3.38
C LEU A 97 -36.37 -14.74 4.58
N LEU A 98 -36.52 -15.35 5.76
CA LEU A 98 -35.87 -14.93 7.01
C LEU A 98 -34.35 -14.92 6.87
N ASP A 99 -33.74 -16.00 6.36
CA ASP A 99 -32.30 -16.08 6.18
C ASP A 99 -31.80 -15.09 5.11
N THR A 100 -32.56 -14.88 4.04
CA THR A 100 -32.21 -13.92 2.97
C THR A 100 -32.22 -12.48 3.49
N GLU A 101 -33.29 -12.06 4.16
CA GLU A 101 -33.41 -10.73 4.76
C GLU A 101 -32.39 -10.52 5.88
N ARG A 102 -32.18 -11.52 6.75
CA ARG A 102 -31.17 -11.47 7.81
C ARG A 102 -29.77 -11.27 7.24
N ALA A 103 -29.40 -11.99 6.17
CA ALA A 103 -28.12 -11.81 5.50
C ALA A 103 -27.96 -10.41 4.89
N ALA A 104 -29.01 -9.90 4.22
CA ALA A 104 -29.02 -8.57 3.62
C ALA A 104 -28.89 -7.45 4.66
N ILE A 105 -29.66 -7.52 5.75
CA ILE A 105 -29.58 -6.58 6.88
C ILE A 105 -28.19 -6.65 7.54
N GLN A 106 -27.66 -7.85 7.79
CA GLN A 106 -26.35 -8.01 8.42
C GLN A 106 -25.22 -7.44 7.58
N GLU A 107 -25.17 -7.67 6.27
CA GLU A 107 -24.08 -7.14 5.45
C GLU A 107 -24.15 -5.62 5.29
N ARG A 108 -25.35 -5.05 5.07
CA ARG A 108 -25.52 -3.58 5.05
C ARG A 108 -25.14 -2.94 6.40
N THR A 109 -25.50 -3.57 7.52
CA THR A 109 -25.14 -3.09 8.86
C THR A 109 -23.63 -3.17 9.10
N ARG A 110 -22.98 -4.26 8.68
CA ARG A 110 -21.50 -4.39 8.72
C ARG A 110 -20.82 -3.35 7.85
N HIS A 111 -21.34 -3.09 6.65
CA HIS A 111 -20.82 -2.08 5.73
C HIS A 111 -20.77 -0.69 6.38
N TYR A 112 -21.91 -0.20 6.90
CA TYR A 112 -21.96 1.11 7.57
C TYR A 112 -21.12 1.16 8.84
N ARG A 113 -21.15 0.11 9.69
CA ARG A 113 -20.32 0.06 10.92
C ARG A 113 -18.82 0.04 10.63
N ARG A 114 -18.36 -0.65 9.57
CA ARG A 114 -16.96 -0.60 9.10
C ARG A 114 -16.58 0.82 8.69
N GLY A 115 -17.46 1.50 7.96
CA GLY A 115 -17.23 2.89 7.53
C GLY A 115 -17.09 3.87 8.69
N ILE A 116 -18.07 3.88 9.60
CA ILE A 116 -18.05 4.72 10.80
C ILE A 116 -16.77 4.48 11.62
N SER A 117 -16.41 3.21 11.86
CA SER A 117 -15.19 2.85 12.59
C SER A 117 -13.90 3.33 11.91
N ARG A 118 -13.80 3.23 10.57
CA ARG A 118 -12.66 3.75 9.80
C ARG A 118 -12.56 5.27 9.89
N LEU A 119 -13.68 5.99 9.91
CA LEU A 119 -13.72 7.43 10.11
C LEU A 119 -13.33 7.84 11.53
N GLU A 120 -13.85 7.19 12.57
CA GLU A 120 -13.44 7.42 13.96
C GLU A 120 -11.94 7.22 14.17
N ALA A 121 -11.38 6.15 13.60
CA ALA A 121 -9.94 5.89 13.64
C ALA A 121 -9.13 6.98 12.91
N THR A 122 -9.64 7.47 11.79
CA THR A 122 -9.02 8.57 11.03
C THR A 122 -9.06 9.89 11.80
N THR A 123 -10.19 10.22 12.43
CA THR A 123 -10.33 11.40 13.29
C THR A 123 -9.34 11.37 14.46
N LYS A 124 -9.23 10.22 15.16
CA LYS A 124 -8.24 10.02 16.24
C LYS A 124 -6.80 10.20 15.75
N LEU A 125 -6.46 9.72 14.55
CA LEU A 125 -5.14 9.93 13.95
C LEU A 125 -4.87 11.41 13.65
N VAL A 126 -5.86 12.14 13.14
CA VAL A 126 -5.77 13.59 12.88
C VAL A 126 -5.60 14.38 14.18
N GLU A 127 -6.32 14.02 15.25
CA GLU A 127 -6.14 14.59 16.59
C GLU A 127 -4.72 14.34 17.14
N GLN A 128 -4.19 13.13 16.99
CA GLN A 128 -2.81 12.82 17.38
C GLN A 128 -1.79 13.65 16.59
N LEU A 129 -1.99 13.82 15.27
CA LEU A 129 -1.13 14.66 14.44
C LEU A 129 -1.18 16.14 14.85
N ARG A 130 -2.34 16.67 15.29
CA ARG A 130 -2.42 18.03 15.88
C ARG A 130 -1.58 18.14 17.14
N VAL A 131 -1.69 17.16 18.05
CA VAL A 131 -0.95 17.12 19.31
C VAL A 131 0.56 17.07 19.07
N ASP A 132 1.02 16.24 18.14
CA ASP A 132 2.46 16.11 17.85
C ASP A 132 3.02 17.32 17.08
N LEU A 133 2.21 17.93 16.21
CA LEU A 133 2.53 19.23 15.60
C LEU A 133 2.76 20.30 16.67
N LEU A 134 1.85 20.43 17.64
CA LEU A 134 1.97 21.39 18.75
C LEU A 134 3.20 21.12 19.64
N LYS A 135 3.59 19.86 19.86
CA LYS A 135 4.83 19.51 20.57
C LYS A 135 6.09 19.87 19.77
N SER A 136 6.06 19.74 18.44
CA SER A 136 7.23 19.93 17.58
C SER A 136 7.62 21.42 17.38
N GLN A 137 6.64 22.33 17.37
CA GLN A 137 6.86 23.78 17.20
C GLN A 137 7.86 24.39 18.21
N PRO A 138 7.70 24.23 19.55
CA PRO A 138 8.64 24.80 20.52
C PRO A 138 10.03 24.14 20.47
N VAL A 139 10.13 22.87 20.03
CA VAL A 139 11.42 22.19 19.83
C VAL A 139 12.19 22.83 18.67
N LEU A 140 11.51 23.15 17.57
CA LEU A 140 12.11 23.86 16.44
C LEU A 140 12.59 25.26 16.85
N GLU A 141 11.76 26.02 17.56
CA GLU A 141 12.17 27.35 18.03
C GLU A 141 13.40 27.28 18.93
N LYS A 142 13.41 26.34 19.88
CA LYS A 142 14.56 26.12 20.77
C LYS A 142 15.80 25.73 19.97
N SER A 143 15.71 24.73 19.09
CA SER A 143 16.83 24.29 18.26
C SER A 143 17.37 25.41 17.36
N THR A 144 16.50 26.30 16.88
CA THR A 144 16.89 27.47 16.09
C THR A 144 17.65 28.50 16.94
N ARG A 145 17.15 28.81 18.14
CA ARG A 145 17.83 29.70 19.10
C ARG A 145 19.17 29.13 19.56
N ASP A 146 19.24 27.84 19.88
CA ASP A 146 20.47 27.14 20.28
C ASP A 146 21.50 27.17 19.13
N THR A 147 21.06 26.99 17.87
CA THR A 147 21.93 27.11 16.69
C THR A 147 22.46 28.55 16.49
N GLN A 148 21.63 29.57 16.72
CA GLN A 148 22.06 30.98 16.68
C GLN A 148 23.12 31.28 17.75
N GLN A 149 22.96 30.75 18.96
CA GLN A 149 23.95 30.89 20.04
C GLN A 149 25.27 30.19 19.72
N LEU A 150 25.23 29.00 19.11
CA LEU A 150 26.43 28.28 18.67
C LEU A 150 27.17 29.05 17.57
N MET A 151 26.47 29.58 16.55
CA MET A 151 27.09 30.42 15.51
C MET A 151 27.77 31.67 16.13
N ALA A 152 27.12 32.33 17.08
CA ALA A 152 27.71 33.46 17.81
C ALA A 152 28.87 33.07 18.74
N SER A 153 29.11 31.77 19.03
CA SER A 153 30.34 31.31 19.68
C SER A 153 31.44 31.01 18.67
N LEU A 154 31.10 30.34 17.56
CA LEU A 154 32.04 30.08 16.47
C LEU A 154 32.71 31.36 15.97
N GLU A 155 31.95 32.45 15.81
CA GLU A 155 32.48 33.76 15.41
C GLU A 155 33.56 34.27 16.38
N ARG A 156 33.32 34.14 17.69
CA ARG A 156 34.25 34.57 18.76
C ARG A 156 35.48 33.66 18.85
N ASP A 157 35.30 32.36 18.66
CA ASP A 157 36.39 31.40 18.77
C ASP A 157 37.29 31.40 17.52
N ARG A 158 36.74 31.69 16.32
CA ARG A 158 37.52 32.04 15.12
C ARG A 158 38.38 33.30 15.32
N GLN A 159 37.79 34.41 15.79
CA GLN A 159 38.53 35.64 16.08
C GLN A 159 39.70 35.41 17.07
N ARG A 160 39.53 34.49 18.03
CA ARG A 160 40.60 34.09 18.96
C ARG A 160 41.68 33.26 18.28
N ALA A 161 41.31 32.32 17.41
CA ALA A 161 42.26 31.51 16.66
C ALA A 161 43.09 32.36 15.69
N ASP A 162 42.48 33.33 15.00
CA ASP A 162 43.15 34.24 14.07
C ASP A 162 44.27 35.04 14.76
N GLU A 163 44.02 35.55 15.99
CA GLU A 163 45.04 36.25 16.78
C GLU A 163 46.15 35.31 17.28
N VAL A 164 45.80 34.07 17.67
CA VAL A 164 46.80 33.05 18.04
C VAL A 164 47.65 32.63 16.84
N GLU A 165 47.07 32.51 15.64
CA GLU A 165 47.79 32.23 14.40
C GLU A 165 48.77 33.36 14.07
N ARG A 166 48.33 34.62 14.18
CA ARG A 166 49.17 35.81 13.99
C ARG A 166 50.39 35.84 14.93
N VAL A 167 50.22 35.43 16.19
CA VAL A 167 51.32 35.28 17.16
C VAL A 167 52.22 34.09 16.79
N CYS A 168 51.62 32.95 16.41
CA CYS A 168 52.35 31.75 16.05
C CYS A 168 53.23 31.95 14.80
N ASP A 169 52.80 32.80 13.86
CA ASP A 169 53.58 33.18 12.69
C ASP A 169 54.78 34.08 13.01
N ALA A 170 54.65 34.98 13.98
CA ALA A 170 55.77 35.78 14.46
C ALA A 170 56.85 34.89 15.12
N GLU A 171 56.43 33.98 16.01
CA GLU A 171 57.34 33.00 16.64
C GLU A 171 57.97 32.06 15.60
N ARG A 172 57.22 31.64 14.56
CA ARG A 172 57.72 30.81 13.46
C ARG A 172 58.84 31.51 12.68
N LEU A 173 58.69 32.81 12.41
CA LEU A 173 59.72 33.62 11.75
C LEU A 173 60.95 33.81 12.64
N ALA A 174 60.77 34.00 13.95
CA ALA A 174 61.86 34.10 14.92
C ALA A 174 62.67 32.80 15.02
N ALA A 175 62.01 31.66 15.21
CA ALA A 175 62.66 30.35 15.23
C ALA A 175 63.37 30.03 13.89
N ALA A 176 62.77 30.39 12.75
CA ALA A 176 63.40 30.22 11.43
C ALA A 176 64.59 31.18 11.18
N ALA A 177 64.70 32.28 11.91
CA ALA A 177 65.87 33.16 11.90
C ALA A 177 66.99 32.56 12.77
N ALA A 178 66.69 32.20 14.02
CA ALA A 178 67.62 31.52 14.93
C ALA A 178 68.18 30.22 14.31
N ARG A 179 67.34 29.45 13.58
CA ARG A 179 67.75 28.22 12.91
C ARG A 179 68.77 28.49 11.80
N ARG A 180 68.59 29.56 11.01
CA ARG A 180 69.55 29.97 9.98
C ARG A 180 70.87 30.44 10.56
N GLU A 181 70.83 31.15 11.69
CA GLU A 181 72.03 31.60 12.39
C GLU A 181 72.84 30.41 12.94
N ALA A 182 72.20 29.50 13.67
CA ALA A 182 72.84 28.28 14.18
C ALA A 182 73.37 27.38 13.05
N GLN A 183 72.60 27.17 11.97
CA GLN A 183 73.04 26.39 10.80
C GLN A 183 74.19 27.05 10.04
N GLY A 184 74.20 28.38 9.92
CA GLY A 184 75.30 29.12 9.29
C GLY A 184 76.60 28.94 10.08
N ILE A 185 76.57 29.22 11.39
CA ILE A 185 77.72 29.03 12.28
C ILE A 185 78.21 27.58 12.23
N LYS A 186 77.30 26.60 12.27
CA LYS A 186 77.64 25.18 12.18
C LYS A 186 78.32 24.81 10.85
N SER A 187 77.77 25.27 9.72
CA SER A 187 78.35 25.04 8.40
C SER A 187 79.74 25.65 8.27
N ASP A 188 79.96 26.85 8.82
CA ASP A 188 81.28 27.48 8.84
C ASP A 188 82.26 26.67 9.70
N CYS A 189 81.81 26.15 10.85
CA CYS A 189 82.61 25.27 11.71
C CYS A 189 83.04 23.97 11.00
N GLU A 190 82.10 23.30 10.34
CA GLU A 190 82.33 22.06 9.61
C GLU A 190 83.22 22.29 8.37
N ALA A 191 83.06 23.42 7.68
CA ALA A 191 83.88 23.83 6.54
C ALA A 191 85.34 24.14 6.92
N GLU A 192 85.61 24.70 8.10
CA GLU A 192 86.97 24.99 8.54
C GLU A 192 87.70 23.73 9.03
N ILE A 193 87.05 22.85 9.78
CA ILE A 193 87.63 21.58 10.24
C ILE A 193 87.90 20.65 9.05
N SER A 194 86.95 20.52 8.11
CA SER A 194 87.08 19.64 6.94
C SER A 194 88.22 20.01 5.98
N ARG A 195 88.70 21.27 5.99
CA ARG A 195 89.88 21.68 5.21
C ARG A 195 91.19 21.06 5.72
N VAL A 196 91.33 20.83 7.03
CA VAL A 196 92.61 20.36 7.62
C VAL A 196 92.64 18.85 7.88
N LEU A 197 91.48 18.20 8.04
CA LEU A 197 91.37 16.74 8.11
C LEU A 197 92.11 15.97 6.99
N PRO A 198 92.08 16.36 5.70
CA PRO A 198 92.82 15.65 4.65
C PRO A 198 94.34 15.82 4.78
N GLU A 199 94.84 16.99 5.21
CA GLU A 199 96.28 17.20 5.43
C GLU A 199 96.80 16.34 6.57
N LEU A 200 96.05 16.27 7.67
CA LEU A 200 96.35 15.39 8.81
C LEU A 200 96.27 13.90 8.42
N GLY A 201 95.28 13.52 7.61
CA GLY A 201 95.15 12.16 7.07
C GLY A 201 96.29 11.78 6.12
N ALA A 202 96.77 12.72 5.29
CA ALA A 202 97.93 12.51 4.42
C ALA A 202 99.23 12.36 5.24
N ALA A 203 99.41 13.21 6.25
CA ALA A 203 100.58 13.19 7.12
C ALA A 203 100.68 11.89 7.95
N LEU A 204 99.57 11.41 8.51
CA LEU A 204 99.53 10.13 9.24
C LEU A 204 99.82 8.94 8.30
N LYS A 205 99.33 8.95 7.05
CA LYS A 205 99.69 7.95 6.04
C LYS A 205 101.16 7.99 5.65
N ALA A 206 101.76 9.18 5.57
CA ALA A 206 103.18 9.35 5.29
C ALA A 206 104.07 8.90 6.46
N LEU A 207 103.58 9.05 7.71
CA LEU A 207 104.25 8.54 8.91
C LEU A 207 104.18 7.01 9.02
N ASP A 208 103.03 6.41 8.69
CA ASP A 208 102.84 4.95 8.63
C ASP A 208 103.68 4.27 7.53
N ALA A 209 104.22 5.04 6.58
CA ALA A 209 105.07 4.55 5.48
C ALA A 209 106.59 4.60 5.79
N LEU A 210 106.99 4.94 7.02
CA LEU A 210 108.40 4.93 7.47
C LEU A 210 108.81 3.58 8.06
N ASP A 211 109.91 3.02 7.55
CA ASP A 211 110.52 1.80 8.06
C ASP A 211 111.67 2.09 9.04
N LYS A 212 112.06 1.06 9.80
CA LYS A 212 113.19 1.12 10.75
C LYS A 212 114.54 1.50 10.09
N LYS A 213 114.65 1.34 8.77
CA LYS A 213 115.83 1.73 7.96
C LYS A 213 115.91 3.26 7.76
N ASP A 214 114.78 3.91 7.54
CA ASP A 214 114.69 5.35 7.31
C ASP A 214 115.07 6.14 8.58
N ILE A 215 114.71 5.60 9.75
CA ILE A 215 115.15 6.12 11.06
C ILE A 215 116.67 5.91 11.27
N GLN A 216 117.24 4.82 10.76
CA GLN A 216 118.70 4.61 10.78
C GLN A 216 119.46 5.55 9.83
N GLU A 217 118.89 5.91 8.69
CA GLU A 217 119.44 6.92 7.77
C GLU A 217 119.62 8.27 8.52
N LEU A 218 118.56 8.76 9.16
CA LEU A 218 118.58 10.01 9.94
C LEU A 218 119.57 9.98 11.11
N LYS A 219 119.85 8.80 11.69
CA LYS A 219 120.84 8.60 12.75
C LYS A 219 122.29 8.59 12.24
N SER A 220 122.51 8.29 10.96
CA SER A 220 123.85 8.08 10.40
C SER A 220 124.67 9.36 10.17
N PHE A 221 124.03 10.54 10.15
CA PHE A 221 124.68 11.81 9.91
C PHE A 221 125.62 12.23 11.07
N PRO A 222 126.93 12.42 10.83
CA PRO A 222 127.87 12.91 11.85
C PRO A 222 127.53 14.36 12.24
N ASN A 223 127.40 15.22 11.21
CA ASN A 223 126.76 16.53 11.26
C ASN A 223 125.51 16.49 10.35
N PRO A 224 124.32 16.84 10.85
CA PRO A 224 123.10 16.83 10.04
C PRO A 224 123.08 18.00 9.05
N PRO A 225 122.45 17.85 7.88
CA PRO A 225 122.00 19.00 7.08
C PRO A 225 121.06 19.87 7.93
N ALA A 226 121.24 21.19 7.90
CA ALA A 226 120.50 22.13 8.76
C ALA A 226 118.97 21.96 8.70
N LEU A 227 118.43 21.57 7.53
CA LEU A 227 117.01 21.32 7.33
C LEU A 227 116.48 20.03 8.01
N VAL A 228 117.32 19.00 8.11
CA VAL A 228 116.98 17.76 8.82
C VAL A 228 117.09 17.99 10.34
N GLU A 229 118.07 18.80 10.76
CA GLU A 229 118.19 19.21 12.16
C GLU A 229 116.97 20.00 12.63
N THR A 230 116.50 21.00 11.88
CA THR A 230 115.31 21.79 12.27
C THR A 230 114.03 20.96 12.31
N VAL A 231 113.85 20.00 11.39
CA VAL A 231 112.70 19.07 11.41
C VAL A 231 112.73 18.22 12.69
N LEU A 232 113.88 17.65 13.04
CA LEU A 232 114.02 16.83 14.23
C LEU A 232 113.96 17.64 15.54
N GLN A 233 114.45 18.89 15.55
CA GLN A 233 114.25 19.83 16.65
C GLN A 233 112.75 20.13 16.85
N ALA A 234 111.97 20.31 15.78
CA ALA A 234 110.53 20.52 15.85
C ALA A 234 109.76 19.28 16.38
N VAL A 235 110.14 18.06 15.95
CA VAL A 235 109.59 16.81 16.50
C VAL A 235 109.95 16.65 17.99
N CYS A 236 111.18 16.97 18.39
CA CYS A 236 111.60 16.97 19.80
C CYS A 236 110.77 17.94 20.64
N LEU A 237 110.49 19.13 20.09
CA LEU A 237 109.69 20.15 20.75
C LEU A 237 108.24 19.71 20.95
N LEU A 238 107.62 19.06 19.95
CA LEU A 238 106.30 18.40 20.08
C LEU A 238 106.29 17.28 21.13
N LYS A 239 107.42 16.63 21.37
CA LYS A 239 107.60 15.62 22.43
C LYS A 239 108.10 16.20 23.76
N GLY A 240 108.08 17.52 23.93
CA GLY A 240 108.44 18.21 25.18
C GLY A 240 109.92 18.12 25.55
N ARG A 241 110.80 17.72 24.61
CA ARG A 241 112.25 17.66 24.81
C ARG A 241 112.91 18.96 24.34
N LYS A 242 114.14 19.21 24.80
CA LYS A 242 114.91 20.40 24.37
C LYS A 242 115.26 20.29 22.87
N PRO A 243 115.14 21.38 22.08
CA PRO A 243 115.45 21.37 20.65
C PRO A 243 116.98 21.42 20.44
N THR A 244 117.65 20.31 20.71
CA THR A 244 119.10 20.13 20.46
C THR A 244 119.35 18.79 19.78
N TRP A 245 120.36 18.74 18.91
CA TRP A 245 120.74 17.52 18.16
C TRP A 245 121.01 16.30 19.04
N GLU A 246 121.57 16.50 20.24
CA GLU A 246 121.81 15.44 21.22
C GLU A 246 120.52 14.82 21.79
N GLU A 247 119.46 15.61 22.00
CA GLU A 247 118.15 15.08 22.41
C GLU A 247 117.39 14.47 21.21
N ALA A 248 117.59 15.00 20.00
CA ALA A 248 117.06 14.39 18.78
C ALA A 248 117.66 13.01 18.49
N LYS A 249 118.97 12.83 18.68
CA LYS A 249 119.63 11.52 18.60
C LYS A 249 119.10 10.53 19.65
N LYS A 250 118.78 10.99 20.86
CA LYS A 250 118.12 10.15 21.88
C LYS A 250 116.69 9.77 21.47
N LEU A 251 115.93 10.71 20.92
CA LEU A 251 114.57 10.47 20.43
C LEU A 251 114.55 9.42 19.30
N LEU A 252 115.46 9.54 18.33
CA LEU A 252 115.64 8.57 17.23
C LEU A 252 116.16 7.19 17.69
N ASN A 253 116.57 7.05 18.94
CA ASN A 253 117.03 5.79 19.53
C ASN A 253 115.90 5.05 20.28
N ASP A 254 114.73 5.67 20.46
CA ASP A 254 113.53 5.09 21.06
C ASP A 254 112.77 4.24 20.02
N THR A 255 112.62 2.94 20.30
CA THR A 255 111.91 2.01 19.41
C THR A 255 110.39 2.24 19.36
N THR A 256 109.83 3.05 20.25
CA THR A 256 108.38 3.34 20.32
C THR A 256 107.99 4.68 19.67
N LEU A 257 108.95 5.44 19.13
CA LEU A 257 108.75 6.79 18.59
C LEU A 257 107.58 6.90 17.59
N LEU A 258 107.49 6.03 16.58
CA LEU A 258 106.43 6.08 15.56
C LEU A 258 105.03 5.89 16.17
N GLN A 259 104.87 4.98 17.13
CA GLN A 259 103.60 4.76 17.82
C GLN A 259 103.24 5.99 18.69
N GLN A 260 104.21 6.55 19.42
CA GLN A 260 104.00 7.78 20.17
C GLN A 260 103.59 8.96 19.27
N LEU A 261 104.06 9.04 18.01
CA LEU A 261 103.67 10.08 17.06
C LEU A 261 102.26 9.85 16.48
N ARG A 262 101.82 8.59 16.35
CA ARG A 262 100.47 8.22 15.91
C ARG A 262 99.40 8.46 16.98
N GLU A 263 99.74 8.18 18.24
CA GLU A 263 98.87 8.33 19.42
C GLU A 263 98.97 9.72 20.08
N TYR A 264 99.59 10.70 19.40
CA TYR A 264 99.74 12.06 19.93
C TYR A 264 98.39 12.78 20.03
N ASP A 265 98.12 13.39 21.19
CA ASP A 265 96.94 14.23 21.41
C ASP A 265 97.05 15.53 20.59
N ARG A 266 96.34 15.51 19.47
CA ARG A 266 96.22 16.60 18.49
C ARG A 266 95.24 17.70 18.91
N ASP A 267 94.36 17.43 19.86
CA ASP A 267 93.30 18.33 20.28
C ASP A 267 93.78 19.26 21.42
N HIS A 268 94.73 18.81 22.25
CA HIS A 268 95.25 19.56 23.41
C HIS A 268 96.71 20.04 23.27
N VAL A 269 97.07 20.65 22.14
CA VAL A 269 98.43 21.20 21.92
C VAL A 269 98.64 22.52 22.68
N PRO A 270 99.60 22.63 23.64
CA PRO A 270 99.73 23.84 24.45
C PRO A 270 100.11 25.10 23.64
N PRO A 271 99.54 26.28 23.93
CA PRO A 271 99.76 27.48 23.12
C PRO A 271 101.22 27.97 23.13
N ARG A 272 101.96 27.72 24.22
CA ARG A 272 103.41 28.00 24.30
C ARG A 272 104.23 27.14 23.34
N LEU A 273 103.81 25.89 23.13
CA LEU A 273 104.45 24.91 22.27
C LEU A 273 104.10 25.17 20.80
N LEU A 274 102.85 25.53 20.51
CA LEU A 274 102.42 26.02 19.18
C LEU A 274 103.20 27.28 18.74
N ALA A 275 103.35 28.27 19.63
CA ALA A 275 104.12 29.49 19.35
C ALA A 275 105.63 29.25 19.17
N GLN A 276 106.16 28.13 19.67
CA GLN A 276 107.53 27.70 19.42
C GLN A 276 107.63 26.93 18.10
N LEU A 277 106.68 26.04 17.78
CA LEU A 277 106.58 25.35 16.49
C LEU A 277 106.48 26.33 15.31
N GLN A 278 105.68 27.38 15.45
CA GLN A 278 105.54 28.43 14.42
C GLN A 278 106.83 29.19 14.11
N LYS A 279 107.87 29.10 14.94
CA LYS A 279 109.20 29.65 14.61
C LYS A 279 109.98 28.76 13.64
N PHE A 280 109.62 27.48 13.55
CA PHE A 280 110.18 26.51 12.61
C PHE A 280 109.31 26.41 11.35
N THR A 281 107.98 26.29 11.48
CA THR A 281 107.07 26.11 10.33
C THR A 281 106.87 27.35 9.46
N LYS A 282 107.22 28.55 9.95
CA LYS A 282 107.20 29.81 9.16
C LYS A 282 108.52 30.15 8.48
N LEU A 283 109.56 29.32 8.61
CA LEU A 283 110.79 29.48 7.84
C LEU A 283 110.51 29.06 6.39
N GLU A 284 110.88 29.88 5.41
CA GLU A 284 110.55 29.63 3.99
C GLU A 284 111.02 28.25 3.51
N ASN A 285 112.17 27.77 4.01
CA ASN A 285 112.76 26.48 3.65
C ASN A 285 112.12 25.27 4.36
N PHE A 286 111.13 25.45 5.24
CA PHE A 286 110.53 24.37 6.05
C PHE A 286 109.31 23.74 5.37
N THR A 287 109.39 23.46 4.07
CA THR A 287 108.33 22.76 3.34
C THR A 287 108.61 21.26 3.17
N PRO A 288 107.59 20.38 3.12
CA PRO A 288 107.80 18.96 2.85
C PRO A 288 108.52 18.70 1.52
N GLU A 289 108.30 19.52 0.49
CA GLU A 289 108.93 19.34 -0.83
C GLU A 289 110.42 19.74 -0.86
N GLU A 290 110.87 20.70 -0.06
CA GLU A 290 112.29 21.03 0.08
C GLU A 290 113.02 20.00 0.95
N VAL A 291 112.40 19.58 2.06
CA VAL A 291 112.95 18.51 2.93
C VAL A 291 113.13 17.20 2.15
N LYS A 292 112.24 16.90 1.21
CA LYS A 292 112.29 15.73 0.31
C LYS A 292 113.50 15.70 -0.64
N GLN A 293 114.11 16.85 -0.94
CA GLN A 293 115.37 16.91 -1.70
C GLN A 293 116.58 16.51 -0.83
N VAL A 294 116.45 16.59 0.50
CA VAL A 294 117.54 16.34 1.46
C VAL A 294 117.44 14.96 2.12
N SER A 295 116.24 14.55 2.56
CA SER A 295 115.97 13.17 3.00
C SER A 295 114.47 12.86 2.95
N LYS A 296 114.11 11.76 2.30
CA LYS A 296 112.73 11.25 2.24
C LYS A 296 112.20 10.87 3.63
N ALA A 297 113.08 10.42 4.51
CA ALA A 297 112.74 10.05 5.89
C ALA A 297 112.34 11.28 6.73
N ALA A 298 112.96 12.43 6.47
CA ALA A 298 112.61 13.69 7.13
C ALA A 298 111.31 14.31 6.58
N THR A 299 110.92 14.01 5.33
CA THR A 299 109.71 14.57 4.68
C THR A 299 108.43 14.23 5.43
N SER A 300 108.23 12.98 5.82
CA SER A 300 107.01 12.53 6.51
C SER A 300 106.94 13.05 7.94
N LEU A 301 108.07 13.16 8.64
CA LEU A 301 108.16 13.85 9.92
C LEU A 301 107.82 15.34 9.79
N CYS A 302 108.36 16.02 8.78
CA CYS A 302 108.02 17.43 8.48
C CYS A 302 106.52 17.59 8.17
N MET A 303 105.96 16.73 7.31
CA MET A 303 104.53 16.74 6.96
C MET A 303 103.64 16.52 8.19
N TRP A 304 104.04 15.62 9.10
CA TRP A 304 103.35 15.39 10.38
C TRP A 304 103.42 16.60 11.32
N VAL A 305 104.60 17.21 11.50
CA VAL A 305 104.77 18.43 12.30
C VAL A 305 103.88 19.56 11.76
N CYS A 306 103.90 19.80 10.44
CA CYS A 306 103.11 20.85 9.79
C CYS A 306 101.60 20.58 9.87
N ALA A 307 101.15 19.33 9.70
CA ALA A 307 99.72 18.99 9.79
C ALA A 307 99.19 19.08 11.24
N ILE A 308 99.98 18.69 12.24
CA ILE A 308 99.64 18.87 13.66
C ILE A 308 99.58 20.37 14.03
N GLU A 309 100.51 21.19 13.52
CA GLU A 309 100.48 22.64 13.75
C GLU A 309 99.22 23.28 13.14
N ARG A 310 98.91 22.99 11.87
CA ARG A 310 97.70 23.51 11.19
C ARG A 310 96.41 23.04 11.87
N TYR A 311 96.34 21.78 12.29
CA TYR A 311 95.18 21.25 13.00
C TYR A 311 94.98 21.90 14.37
N ALA A 312 96.07 22.13 15.12
CA ALA A 312 96.02 22.82 16.41
C ALA A 312 95.69 24.32 16.29
N VAL A 313 96.17 25.01 15.24
CA VAL A 313 95.79 26.40 14.94
C VAL A 313 94.29 26.48 14.67
N VAL A 314 93.76 25.66 13.75
CA VAL A 314 92.34 25.69 13.41
C VAL A 314 91.48 25.25 14.59
N THR A 315 91.84 24.19 15.32
CA THR A 315 91.05 23.72 16.47
C THR A 315 90.90 24.79 17.57
N ARG A 316 91.92 25.63 17.77
CA ARG A 316 91.87 26.79 18.68
C ARG A 316 91.06 27.96 18.11
N GLU A 317 91.14 28.23 16.81
CA GLU A 317 90.28 29.23 16.15
C GLU A 317 88.80 28.78 16.13
N MET A 318 88.57 27.46 16.22
CA MET A 318 87.26 26.84 16.34
C MET A 318 86.66 26.88 17.74
N GLU A 319 87.44 26.95 18.84
CA GLU A 319 86.90 27.04 20.21
C GLU A 319 85.85 28.17 20.39
N PRO A 320 86.14 29.44 20.08
CA PRO A 320 85.15 30.52 20.23
C PRO A 320 83.97 30.38 19.26
N LYS A 321 84.13 29.67 18.14
CA LYS A 321 83.03 29.37 17.21
C LYS A 321 82.13 28.23 17.74
N LYS A 322 82.70 27.22 18.40
CA LYS A 322 81.97 26.15 19.10
C LYS A 322 81.15 26.70 20.27
N GLU A 323 81.71 27.62 21.05
CA GLU A 323 80.96 28.26 22.15
C GLU A 323 79.83 29.16 21.63
N ARG A 324 80.08 29.95 20.58
CA ARG A 324 79.03 30.71 19.88
C ARG A 324 77.96 29.82 19.26
N LEU A 325 78.34 28.66 18.72
CA LEU A 325 77.40 27.66 18.21
C LEU A 325 76.51 27.14 19.34
N ALA A 326 77.08 26.77 20.49
CA ALA A 326 76.30 26.30 21.65
C ALA A 326 75.30 27.35 22.15
N VAL A 327 75.66 28.64 22.16
CA VAL A 327 74.73 29.74 22.49
C VAL A 327 73.62 29.88 21.45
N ALA A 328 73.95 29.80 20.15
CA ALA A 328 72.96 29.88 19.08
C ALA A 328 72.02 28.65 19.04
N GLU A 329 72.53 27.45 19.32
CA GLU A 329 71.75 26.21 19.44
C GLU A 329 70.83 26.24 20.68
N ALA A 330 71.29 26.80 21.81
CA ALA A 330 70.44 27.01 22.99
C ALA A 330 69.32 28.05 22.73
N ALA A 331 69.63 29.15 22.04
CA ALA A 331 68.64 30.15 21.63
C ALA A 331 67.63 29.57 20.63
N LEU A 332 68.08 28.72 19.71
CA LEU A 332 67.22 27.96 18.80
C LEU A 332 66.28 27.02 19.57
N ALA A 333 66.79 26.24 20.52
CA ALA A 333 65.99 25.32 21.32
C ALA A 333 64.88 26.05 22.10
N ALA A 334 65.20 27.20 22.70
CA ALA A 334 64.21 28.04 23.38
C ALA A 334 63.13 28.59 22.43
N ALA A 335 63.51 29.05 21.23
CA ALA A 335 62.56 29.55 20.22
C ALA A 335 61.71 28.43 19.59
N GLU A 336 62.24 27.22 19.48
CA GLU A 336 61.47 26.04 19.03
C GLU A 336 60.51 25.55 20.12
N GLU A 337 60.85 25.67 21.41
CA GLU A 337 59.95 25.38 22.53
C GLU A 337 58.79 26.38 22.61
N THR A 338 59.05 27.69 22.51
CA THR A 338 57.97 28.71 22.49
C THR A 338 57.05 28.51 21.29
N LEU A 339 57.61 28.26 20.11
CA LEU A 339 56.85 27.96 18.90
C LEU A 339 55.98 26.70 19.08
N ALA A 340 56.55 25.59 19.60
CA ALA A 340 55.81 24.36 19.81
C ALA A 340 54.63 24.54 20.80
N ALA A 341 54.83 25.32 21.86
CA ALA A 341 53.77 25.66 22.80
C ALA A 341 52.64 26.49 22.15
N LYS A 342 52.97 27.50 21.33
CA LYS A 342 51.96 28.30 20.62
C LYS A 342 51.23 27.50 19.52
N GLN A 343 51.95 26.65 18.80
CA GLN A 343 51.37 25.71 17.82
C GLN A 343 50.42 24.71 18.48
N ALA A 344 50.70 24.28 19.71
CA ALA A 344 49.78 23.41 20.45
C ALA A 344 48.46 24.11 20.79
N VAL A 345 48.50 25.35 21.26
CA VAL A 345 47.30 26.16 21.54
C VAL A 345 46.52 26.46 20.26
N LEU A 346 47.19 26.80 19.15
CA LEU A 346 46.53 27.01 17.85
C LEU A 346 45.79 25.75 17.39
N ARG A 347 46.42 24.58 17.51
CA ARG A 347 45.82 23.29 17.13
C ARG A 347 44.59 22.97 17.98
N GLU A 348 44.64 23.23 19.29
CA GLU A 348 43.50 23.06 20.19
C GLU A 348 42.33 23.99 19.83
N ALA A 349 42.62 25.26 19.50
CA ALA A 349 41.62 26.21 19.03
C ALA A 349 41.00 25.77 17.68
N GLN A 350 41.81 25.31 16.72
CA GLN A 350 41.36 24.81 15.42
C GLN A 350 40.49 23.55 15.55
N GLU A 351 40.88 22.61 16.42
CA GLU A 351 40.10 21.40 16.74
C GLU A 351 38.75 21.77 17.38
N GLY A 352 38.74 22.71 18.34
CA GLY A 352 37.53 23.23 18.97
C GLY A 352 36.59 23.93 17.96
N ILE A 353 37.14 24.74 17.06
CA ILE A 353 36.40 25.35 15.94
C ILE A 353 35.77 24.26 15.06
N HIS A 354 36.53 23.24 14.66
CA HIS A 354 36.02 22.18 13.80
C HIS A 354 34.89 21.37 14.46
N GLN A 355 34.99 21.12 15.77
CA GLN A 355 33.93 20.49 16.55
C GLN A 355 32.67 21.37 16.67
N LEU A 356 32.83 22.70 16.82
CA LEU A 356 31.72 23.65 16.81
C LEU A 356 31.05 23.75 15.43
N GLU A 357 31.82 23.82 14.35
CA GLU A 357 31.32 23.80 12.96
C GLU A 357 30.47 22.56 12.69
N LYS A 358 30.97 21.38 13.08
CA LYS A 358 30.23 20.13 12.96
C LYS A 358 28.92 20.16 13.76
N ARG A 359 28.95 20.62 15.01
CA ARG A 359 27.73 20.75 15.85
C ARG A 359 26.72 21.72 15.26
N ILE A 360 27.17 22.82 14.66
CA ILE A 360 26.30 23.79 13.96
C ILE A 360 25.68 23.15 12.72
N LEU A 361 26.45 22.40 11.92
CA LEU A 361 25.96 21.68 10.75
C LEU A 361 24.90 20.64 11.13
N ASP A 362 25.19 19.80 12.14
CA ASP A 362 24.28 18.76 12.63
C ASP A 362 22.98 19.38 13.21
N SER A 363 23.10 20.46 14.00
CA SER A 363 21.96 21.19 14.58
C SER A 363 21.11 21.89 13.52
N LYS A 364 21.75 22.51 12.52
CA LYS A 364 21.06 23.14 11.38
C LYS A 364 20.32 22.10 10.53
N ALA A 365 20.96 20.98 10.21
CA ALA A 365 20.32 19.88 9.48
C ALA A 365 19.14 19.28 10.26
N HIS A 366 19.24 19.20 11.60
CA HIS A 366 18.13 18.79 12.45
C HIS A 366 16.97 19.80 12.40
N ALA A 367 17.25 21.11 12.52
CA ALA A 367 16.24 22.16 12.45
C ALA A 367 15.55 22.22 11.08
N GLU A 368 16.29 22.10 9.97
CA GLU A 368 15.73 22.04 8.61
C GLU A 368 14.86 20.80 8.40
N LYS A 369 15.27 19.64 8.93
CA LYS A 369 14.45 18.41 8.92
C LYS A 369 13.18 18.56 9.75
N LEU A 370 13.26 19.20 10.93
CA LEU A 370 12.09 19.42 11.79
C LEU A 370 11.13 20.44 11.17
N GLN A 371 11.65 21.51 10.55
CA GLN A 371 10.88 22.51 9.81
C GLN A 371 10.11 21.89 8.64
N THR A 372 10.75 21.02 7.86
CA THR A 372 10.10 20.31 6.74
C THR A 372 9.07 19.29 7.21
N GLN A 373 9.31 18.59 8.32
CA GLN A 373 8.31 17.73 8.95
C GLN A 373 7.09 18.52 9.46
N ILE A 374 7.30 19.70 10.04
CA ILE A 374 6.23 20.60 10.50
C ILE A 374 5.37 21.07 9.32
N THR A 375 5.98 21.54 8.21
CA THR A 375 5.21 22.03 7.06
C THR A 375 4.45 20.92 6.34
N ASP A 376 5.05 19.74 6.18
CA ASP A 376 4.36 18.56 5.63
C ASP A 376 3.19 18.13 6.53
N THR A 377 3.40 18.11 7.86
CA THR A 377 2.34 17.79 8.84
C THR A 377 1.19 18.81 8.78
N GLN A 378 1.48 20.11 8.68
CA GLN A 378 0.47 21.16 8.50
C GLN A 378 -0.35 20.97 7.22
N VAL A 379 0.31 20.68 6.09
CA VAL A 379 -0.36 20.47 4.79
C VAL A 379 -1.19 19.19 4.80
N ARG A 380 -0.71 18.11 5.42
CA ARG A 380 -1.46 16.87 5.63
C ARG A 380 -2.68 17.10 6.51
N LEU A 381 -2.51 17.84 7.62
CA LEU A 381 -3.60 18.18 8.54
C LEU A 381 -4.70 18.95 7.82
N ALA A 382 -4.37 20.04 7.12
CA ALA A 382 -5.33 20.85 6.37
C ALA A 382 -6.01 20.11 5.18
N ARG A 383 -5.45 18.97 4.73
CA ARG A 383 -6.12 18.06 3.79
C ARG A 383 -7.06 17.10 4.52
N ALA A 384 -6.60 16.51 5.62
CA ALA A 384 -7.36 15.55 6.42
C ALA A 384 -8.58 16.20 7.09
N GLU A 385 -8.47 17.43 7.58
CA GLU A 385 -9.59 18.20 8.14
C GLU A 385 -10.68 18.46 7.09
N ARG A 386 -10.30 18.85 5.88
CA ARG A 386 -11.26 19.02 4.76
C ARG A 386 -11.94 17.71 4.38
N LEU A 387 -11.21 16.59 4.41
CA LEU A 387 -11.77 15.26 4.15
C LEU A 387 -12.76 14.85 5.26
N ILE A 388 -12.40 15.02 6.54
CA ILE A 388 -13.29 14.71 7.67
C ILE A 388 -14.57 15.56 7.57
N CYS A 389 -14.47 16.86 7.30
CA CYS A 389 -15.65 17.70 7.09
C CYS A 389 -16.51 17.22 5.91
N ALA A 390 -15.90 16.90 4.76
CA ALA A 390 -16.62 16.44 3.57
C ALA A 390 -17.33 15.09 3.77
N VAL A 391 -16.79 14.18 4.59
CA VAL A 391 -17.38 12.86 4.85
C VAL A 391 -18.27 12.85 6.12
N SER A 392 -18.26 13.91 6.94
CA SER A 392 -19.05 14.01 8.17
C SER A 392 -20.57 13.85 7.96
N THR A 393 -21.11 14.36 6.85
CA THR A 393 -22.52 14.20 6.47
C THR A 393 -22.85 12.75 6.13
N GLU A 394 -21.96 12.08 5.41
CA GLU A 394 -22.08 10.66 5.09
C GLU A 394 -21.96 9.79 6.34
N ALA A 395 -21.07 10.14 7.28
CA ALA A 395 -20.94 9.45 8.57
C ALA A 395 -22.24 9.52 9.38
N ALA A 396 -22.86 10.70 9.48
CA ALA A 396 -24.15 10.88 10.16
C ALA A 396 -25.27 10.07 9.47
N ARG A 397 -25.29 10.05 8.14
CA ARG A 397 -26.23 9.27 7.34
C ARG A 397 -26.04 7.77 7.51
N TRP A 398 -24.80 7.27 7.52
CA TRP A 398 -24.49 5.86 7.76
C TRP A 398 -24.88 5.43 9.18
N ALA A 399 -24.73 6.31 10.17
CA ALA A 399 -25.17 6.04 11.53
C ALA A 399 -26.69 5.91 11.62
N GLU A 400 -27.44 6.77 10.94
CA GLU A 400 -28.91 6.69 10.87
C GLU A 400 -29.40 5.47 10.06
N GLU A 401 -28.79 5.18 8.90
CA GLU A 401 -29.11 3.97 8.12
C GLU A 401 -28.81 2.68 8.90
N ALA A 402 -27.70 2.64 9.66
CA ALA A 402 -27.40 1.52 10.57
C ALA A 402 -28.46 1.41 11.69
N ARG A 403 -28.89 2.53 12.27
CA ARG A 403 -29.96 2.58 13.30
C ARG A 403 -31.30 2.06 12.76
N LEU A 404 -31.65 2.43 11.53
CA LEU A 404 -32.87 1.95 10.84
C LEU A 404 -32.78 0.44 10.50
N LEU A 405 -31.59 -0.05 10.10
CA LEU A 405 -31.34 -1.47 9.88
C LEU A 405 -31.42 -2.28 11.18
N ASP A 406 -30.91 -1.75 12.29
CA ASP A 406 -31.06 -2.36 13.61
C ASP A 406 -32.55 -2.45 14.00
N GLN A 407 -33.35 -1.39 13.77
CA GLN A 407 -34.81 -1.43 13.98
C GLN A 407 -35.51 -2.48 13.10
N ARG A 408 -35.17 -2.55 11.79
CA ARG A 408 -35.68 -3.59 10.89
C ARG A 408 -35.24 -4.99 11.33
N SER A 409 -34.08 -5.14 11.96
CA SER A 409 -33.62 -6.42 12.52
C SER A 409 -34.50 -6.92 13.69
N GLU A 410 -35.29 -6.05 14.33
CA GLU A 410 -36.28 -6.46 15.32
C GLU A 410 -37.62 -6.92 14.69
N THR A 411 -38.04 -6.30 13.57
CA THR A 411 -39.35 -6.60 12.93
C THR A 411 -39.28 -7.64 11.81
N HIS A 412 -38.11 -7.89 11.21
CA HIS A 412 -37.98 -8.78 10.04
C HIS A 412 -38.56 -10.18 10.23
N SER A 413 -38.53 -10.73 11.46
CA SER A 413 -39.11 -12.05 11.73
C SER A 413 -40.62 -12.07 11.53
N GLY A 414 -41.35 -11.10 12.12
CA GLY A 414 -42.80 -10.99 11.94
C GLY A 414 -43.17 -10.62 10.50
N ASP A 415 -42.44 -9.69 9.89
CA ASP A 415 -42.68 -9.24 8.51
C ASP A 415 -42.48 -10.39 7.49
N MET A 416 -41.45 -11.23 7.68
CA MET A 416 -41.22 -12.39 6.81
C MET A 416 -42.20 -13.54 7.07
N LEU A 417 -42.70 -13.70 8.30
CA LEU A 417 -43.76 -14.67 8.61
C LEU A 417 -45.08 -14.29 7.92
N LEU A 418 -45.47 -13.01 7.99
CA LEU A 418 -46.62 -12.45 7.26
C LEU A 418 -46.44 -12.60 5.74
N SER A 419 -45.27 -12.25 5.22
CA SER A 419 -44.95 -12.38 3.79
C SER A 419 -45.02 -13.83 3.30
N ALA A 420 -44.47 -14.78 4.07
CA ALA A 420 -44.54 -16.20 3.78
C ALA A 420 -45.98 -16.75 3.84
N GLY A 421 -46.79 -16.30 4.80
CA GLY A 421 -48.20 -16.67 4.92
C GLY A 421 -49.01 -16.21 3.70
N MET A 422 -48.81 -14.96 3.28
CA MET A 422 -49.44 -14.41 2.07
C MET A 422 -49.03 -15.20 0.82
N LEU A 423 -47.74 -15.47 0.63
CA LEU A 423 -47.23 -16.28 -0.49
C LEU A 423 -47.83 -17.70 -0.55
N SER A 424 -48.18 -18.27 0.60
CA SER A 424 -48.57 -19.69 0.70
C SER A 424 -50.08 -19.91 0.69
N TYR A 425 -50.86 -18.97 1.25
CA TYR A 425 -52.31 -19.15 1.45
C TYR A 425 -53.19 -18.07 0.81
N ALA A 426 -52.69 -16.85 0.58
CA ALA A 426 -53.53 -15.74 0.13
C ALA A 426 -53.85 -15.78 -1.37
N GLY A 427 -53.01 -16.46 -2.18
CA GLY A 427 -53.13 -16.59 -3.64
C GLY A 427 -54.56 -16.76 -4.18
N PRO A 428 -55.31 -17.81 -3.79
CA PRO A 428 -56.62 -18.09 -4.38
C PRO A 428 -57.77 -17.22 -3.82
N LEU A 429 -57.53 -16.43 -2.77
CA LEU A 429 -58.57 -15.64 -2.08
C LEU A 429 -58.88 -14.31 -2.81
N THR A 430 -60.04 -13.72 -2.53
CA THR A 430 -60.41 -12.35 -2.94
C THR A 430 -59.65 -11.30 -2.12
N GLY A 431 -59.52 -10.07 -2.61
CA GLY A 431 -58.86 -8.98 -1.88
C GLY A 431 -59.45 -8.71 -0.49
N ALA A 432 -60.78 -8.82 -0.33
CA ALA A 432 -61.46 -8.68 0.96
C ALA A 432 -61.09 -9.81 1.94
N CYS A 433 -61.16 -11.07 1.49
CA CYS A 433 -60.71 -12.22 2.27
C CYS A 433 -59.22 -12.11 2.66
N ARG A 434 -58.34 -11.69 1.72
CA ARG A 434 -56.91 -11.48 2.00
C ARG A 434 -56.69 -10.43 3.07
N LYS A 435 -57.38 -9.28 2.97
CA LYS A 435 -57.29 -8.21 3.97
C LYS A 435 -57.72 -8.70 5.35
N SER A 436 -58.87 -9.35 5.45
CA SER A 436 -59.39 -9.89 6.72
C SER A 436 -58.45 -10.94 7.35
N LEU A 437 -57.87 -11.82 6.53
CA LEU A 437 -56.89 -12.81 6.98
C LEU A 437 -55.58 -12.16 7.45
N LEU A 438 -55.08 -11.17 6.70
CA LEU A 438 -53.88 -10.42 7.04
C LEU A 438 -54.05 -9.59 8.31
N ASP A 439 -55.19 -8.93 8.49
CA ASP A 439 -55.51 -8.14 9.69
C ASP A 439 -55.57 -9.06 10.94
N GLN A 440 -56.11 -10.29 10.81
CA GLN A 440 -56.07 -11.32 11.88
C GLN A 440 -54.64 -11.79 12.18
N TRP A 441 -53.83 -12.04 11.15
CA TRP A 441 -52.43 -12.45 11.31
C TRP A 441 -51.56 -11.36 11.95
N ILE A 442 -51.74 -10.09 11.58
CA ILE A 442 -51.06 -8.96 12.22
C ILE A 442 -51.45 -8.88 13.70
N GLY A 443 -52.75 -9.02 14.01
CA GLY A 443 -53.24 -9.09 15.39
C GLY A 443 -52.59 -10.22 16.18
N LYS A 444 -52.48 -11.41 15.60
CA LYS A 444 -51.84 -12.56 16.27
C LYS A 444 -50.33 -12.40 16.43
N CYS A 445 -49.65 -11.86 15.42
CA CYS A 445 -48.23 -11.50 15.56
C CYS A 445 -48.01 -10.51 16.71
N ALA A 446 -48.86 -9.49 16.87
CA ALA A 446 -48.69 -8.48 17.91
C ALA A 446 -48.73 -9.03 19.36
N GLU A 447 -49.21 -10.26 19.58
CA GLU A 447 -49.16 -10.93 20.89
C GLU A 447 -47.76 -11.47 21.26
N ALA A 448 -46.90 -11.76 20.28
CA ALA A 448 -45.66 -12.52 20.50
C ALA A 448 -44.45 -12.08 19.65
N LEU A 449 -44.65 -11.30 18.58
CA LEU A 449 -43.65 -10.89 17.60
C LEU A 449 -43.75 -9.37 17.33
N LYS A 450 -42.62 -8.75 16.99
CA LYS A 450 -42.60 -7.39 16.43
C LYS A 450 -42.84 -7.45 14.93
N VAL A 451 -43.68 -6.54 14.44
CA VAL A 451 -44.08 -6.39 13.03
C VAL A 451 -44.00 -4.90 12.67
N SER A 452 -43.61 -4.59 11.43
CA SER A 452 -43.60 -3.22 10.91
C SER A 452 -45.03 -2.70 10.73
N ALA A 453 -45.34 -1.53 11.28
CA ALA A 453 -46.67 -0.93 11.21
C ALA A 453 -46.67 0.37 10.36
N PRO A 454 -47.45 0.47 9.27
CA PRO A 454 -48.31 -0.57 8.68
C PRO A 454 -47.52 -1.61 7.86
N PHE A 455 -47.92 -2.88 7.93
CA PHE A 455 -47.35 -3.94 7.10
C PHE A 455 -47.89 -3.85 5.67
N SER A 456 -47.01 -4.02 4.67
CA SER A 456 -47.36 -4.10 3.26
C SER A 456 -46.53 -5.19 2.57
N LEU A 457 -47.20 -6.12 1.89
CA LEU A 457 -46.54 -7.21 1.15
C LEU A 457 -45.64 -6.67 0.03
N LEU A 458 -46.07 -5.58 -0.62
CA LEU A 458 -45.30 -4.90 -1.67
C LEU A 458 -44.00 -4.34 -1.08
N HIS A 459 -44.08 -3.52 -0.01
CA HIS A 459 -42.89 -2.97 0.63
C HIS A 459 -41.94 -4.04 1.21
N ALA A 460 -42.48 -5.20 1.61
CA ALA A 460 -41.69 -6.30 2.15
C ALA A 460 -40.96 -7.14 1.09
N LEU A 461 -41.51 -7.26 -0.13
CA LEU A 461 -40.99 -8.20 -1.15
C LEU A 461 -40.64 -7.57 -2.50
N SER A 462 -41.31 -6.51 -2.95
CA SER A 462 -41.02 -5.78 -4.19
C SER A 462 -40.30 -4.46 -3.94
N SER A 463 -39.89 -3.81 -5.02
CA SER A 463 -39.43 -2.42 -5.01
C SER A 463 -40.27 -1.58 -5.99
N PRO A 464 -40.35 -0.25 -5.82
CA PRO A 464 -41.14 0.61 -6.71
C PRO A 464 -40.75 0.50 -8.19
N GLU A 465 -39.50 0.14 -8.48
CA GLU A 465 -39.03 -0.14 -9.84
C GLU A 465 -39.55 -1.47 -10.38
N GLU A 466 -39.61 -2.53 -9.56
CA GLU A 466 -40.18 -3.84 -9.94
C GLU A 466 -41.69 -3.69 -10.16
N GLU A 467 -42.39 -2.93 -9.31
CA GLU A 467 -43.81 -2.60 -9.45
C GLU A 467 -44.11 -1.79 -10.72
N ARG A 468 -43.32 -0.73 -11.00
CA ARG A 468 -43.45 0.04 -12.24
C ARG A 468 -43.15 -0.79 -13.48
N GLU A 469 -42.15 -1.68 -13.44
CA GLU A 469 -41.85 -2.61 -14.53
C GLU A 469 -43.03 -3.55 -14.82
N PHE A 470 -43.77 -4.02 -13.79
CA PHE A 470 -45.01 -4.79 -14.00
C PHE A 470 -46.07 -3.97 -14.75
N VAL A 471 -46.25 -2.68 -14.37
CA VAL A 471 -47.22 -1.78 -15.02
C VAL A 471 -46.83 -1.49 -16.47
N LEU A 472 -45.54 -1.25 -16.75
CA LEU A 472 -45.02 -1.08 -18.11
C LEU A 472 -45.19 -2.34 -18.98
N GLN A 473 -45.15 -3.53 -18.37
CA GLN A 473 -45.46 -4.80 -19.02
C GLN A 473 -46.98 -5.00 -19.26
N GLY A 474 -47.82 -4.03 -18.89
CA GLY A 474 -49.25 -4.02 -19.18
C GLY A 474 -50.13 -4.65 -18.10
N LEU A 475 -49.59 -4.85 -16.90
CA LEU A 475 -50.38 -5.12 -15.69
C LEU A 475 -51.07 -3.82 -15.23
N PRO A 476 -52.28 -3.86 -14.66
CA PRO A 476 -52.86 -2.70 -14.01
C PRO A 476 -52.07 -2.31 -12.73
N GLY A 477 -52.06 -1.01 -12.42
CA GLY A 477 -51.31 -0.45 -11.28
C GLY A 477 -52.04 -0.48 -9.93
N ASP A 478 -53.17 -1.21 -9.84
CA ASP A 478 -53.91 -1.35 -8.58
C ASP A 478 -53.17 -2.29 -7.60
N ARG A 479 -53.46 -2.12 -6.32
CA ARG A 479 -52.79 -2.90 -5.27
C ARG A 479 -52.94 -4.42 -5.43
N LEU A 480 -54.12 -4.90 -5.84
CA LEU A 480 -54.39 -6.34 -5.92
C LEU A 480 -53.63 -6.99 -7.08
N SER A 481 -53.55 -6.32 -8.23
CA SER A 481 -52.74 -6.74 -9.38
C SER A 481 -51.26 -6.79 -9.05
N LEU A 482 -50.72 -5.76 -8.40
CA LEU A 482 -49.32 -5.73 -7.95
C LEU A 482 -49.03 -6.84 -6.93
N GLU A 483 -49.89 -7.04 -5.93
CA GLU A 483 -49.76 -8.15 -4.98
C GLU A 483 -49.79 -9.51 -5.70
N ASN A 484 -50.68 -9.69 -6.68
CA ASN A 484 -50.76 -10.91 -7.49
C ASN A 484 -49.48 -11.17 -8.31
N ALA A 485 -48.85 -10.14 -8.87
CA ALA A 485 -47.58 -10.26 -9.59
C ALA A 485 -46.42 -10.64 -8.64
N VAL A 486 -46.38 -10.08 -7.42
CA VAL A 486 -45.44 -10.51 -6.37
C VAL A 486 -45.68 -11.97 -5.98
N LEU A 487 -46.93 -12.37 -5.73
CA LEU A 487 -47.28 -13.77 -5.43
C LEU A 487 -46.83 -14.73 -6.53
N ALA A 488 -47.03 -14.37 -7.80
CA ALA A 488 -46.65 -15.20 -8.96
C ALA A 488 -45.13 -15.31 -9.14
N THR A 489 -44.43 -14.17 -9.16
CA THR A 489 -42.98 -14.12 -9.38
C THR A 489 -42.21 -14.79 -8.24
N ARG A 490 -42.61 -14.57 -6.98
CA ARG A 490 -41.91 -15.13 -5.81
C ARG A 490 -42.22 -16.62 -5.60
N SER A 491 -43.41 -17.09 -5.97
CA SER A 491 -43.71 -18.55 -6.02
C SER A 491 -42.86 -19.26 -7.08
N ALA A 492 -42.78 -18.70 -8.28
CA ALA A 492 -41.99 -19.26 -9.37
C ALA A 492 -40.49 -19.34 -9.06
N ARG A 493 -39.94 -18.35 -8.33
CA ARG A 493 -38.55 -18.37 -7.83
C ARG A 493 -38.25 -19.58 -6.94
N ARG A 494 -39.27 -20.11 -6.24
CA ARG A 494 -39.19 -21.32 -5.40
C ARG A 494 -39.56 -22.62 -6.13
N HIS A 495 -39.65 -22.60 -7.47
CA HIS A 495 -40.11 -23.71 -8.31
C HIS A 495 -41.54 -24.20 -8.00
N ARG A 496 -42.35 -23.39 -7.30
CA ARG A 496 -43.79 -23.62 -7.15
C ARG A 496 -44.52 -22.87 -8.25
N TRP A 497 -44.80 -23.57 -9.34
CA TRP A 497 -45.35 -22.97 -10.55
C TRP A 497 -46.70 -22.31 -10.27
N PRO A 498 -46.91 -21.04 -10.67
CA PRO A 498 -48.18 -20.36 -10.45
C PRO A 498 -49.23 -20.81 -11.48
N LEU A 499 -50.47 -20.94 -10.99
CA LEU A 499 -51.67 -21.18 -11.79
C LEU A 499 -52.60 -19.97 -11.61
N LEU A 500 -52.74 -19.17 -12.66
CA LEU A 500 -53.47 -17.91 -12.63
C LEU A 500 -54.90 -18.12 -13.12
N VAL A 501 -55.87 -17.72 -12.31
CA VAL A 501 -57.30 -17.72 -12.65
C VAL A 501 -57.64 -16.35 -13.18
N ASP A 502 -57.66 -16.20 -14.51
CA ASP A 502 -57.63 -14.92 -15.22
C ASP A 502 -58.75 -14.82 -16.28
N PRO A 503 -60.03 -14.72 -15.85
CA PRO A 503 -61.15 -14.68 -16.78
C PRO A 503 -61.22 -13.40 -17.62
N GLN A 504 -60.45 -12.35 -17.29
CA GLN A 504 -60.35 -11.11 -18.06
C GLN A 504 -59.08 -10.99 -18.90
N GLY A 505 -58.17 -11.96 -18.85
CA GLY A 505 -56.93 -11.97 -19.64
C GLY A 505 -55.86 -10.94 -19.21
N GLN A 506 -55.98 -10.35 -18.03
CA GLN A 506 -55.03 -9.34 -17.52
C GLN A 506 -53.66 -9.96 -17.26
N ALA A 507 -53.63 -11.12 -16.62
CA ALA A 507 -52.39 -11.86 -16.37
C ALA A 507 -51.78 -12.42 -17.66
N ARG A 508 -52.61 -12.94 -18.58
CA ARG A 508 -52.18 -13.38 -19.93
C ARG A 508 -51.49 -12.25 -20.69
N LYS A 509 -52.07 -11.04 -20.67
CA LYS A 509 -51.50 -9.84 -21.32
C LYS A 509 -50.15 -9.46 -20.68
N TRP A 510 -50.08 -9.38 -19.35
CA TRP A 510 -48.85 -9.09 -18.61
C TRP A 510 -47.75 -10.11 -18.93
N LEU A 511 -48.04 -11.41 -18.82
CA LEU A 511 -47.08 -12.49 -19.03
C LEU A 511 -46.48 -12.50 -20.45
N ARG A 512 -47.28 -12.23 -21.49
CA ARG A 512 -46.79 -12.12 -22.88
C ARG A 512 -45.72 -11.05 -23.10
N ASN A 513 -45.79 -9.97 -22.32
CA ASN A 513 -44.85 -8.85 -22.38
C ASN A 513 -43.67 -9.01 -21.41
N THR A 514 -43.74 -9.96 -20.47
CA THR A 514 -42.78 -10.11 -19.37
C THR A 514 -41.60 -11.02 -19.74
N TYR A 515 -40.46 -10.44 -20.13
CA TYR A 515 -39.26 -11.21 -20.49
C TYR A 515 -38.20 -11.29 -19.38
N SER A 516 -38.00 -10.20 -18.64
CA SER A 516 -36.89 -10.00 -17.68
C SER A 516 -37.05 -10.82 -16.39
N LEU A 517 -38.26 -10.85 -15.83
CA LEU A 517 -38.56 -11.46 -14.53
C LEU A 517 -38.44 -13.00 -14.50
N TRP A 518 -38.54 -13.63 -15.67
CA TRP A 518 -38.50 -15.08 -15.84
C TRP A 518 -37.15 -15.62 -16.36
N SER A 519 -36.23 -14.73 -16.74
CA SER A 519 -34.94 -15.09 -17.36
C SER A 519 -33.71 -14.94 -16.44
N CYS A 520 -33.78 -14.10 -15.40
CA CYS A 520 -32.63 -13.77 -14.56
C CYS A 520 -32.65 -14.44 -13.17
N PHE A 521 -31.87 -15.53 -12.99
CA PHE A 521 -31.40 -15.97 -11.67
C PHE A 521 -29.93 -16.37 -11.71
N PRO A 522 -29.03 -15.71 -10.94
CA PRO A 522 -27.67 -16.18 -10.79
C PRO A 522 -27.66 -17.53 -10.05
N SER A 523 -26.84 -18.47 -10.51
CA SER A 523 -26.66 -19.74 -9.84
C SER A 523 -26.01 -19.53 -8.47
N SER A 524 -26.63 -20.07 -7.42
CA SER A 524 -26.09 -20.04 -6.06
C SER A 524 -24.84 -20.92 -5.98
N SER A 525 -23.67 -20.31 -6.13
CA SER A 525 -22.36 -20.92 -5.90
C SER A 525 -21.34 -19.84 -5.55
N PRO A 526 -20.80 -19.81 -4.30
CA PRO A 526 -19.75 -18.88 -3.94
C PRO A 526 -18.41 -19.38 -4.49
N SER A 527 -18.16 -19.16 -5.78
CA SER A 527 -16.87 -19.46 -6.40
C SER A 527 -15.84 -18.40 -6.01
N SER A 528 -14.93 -18.78 -5.10
CA SER A 528 -13.72 -18.04 -4.77
C SER A 528 -12.96 -17.58 -6.02
N SER A 529 -12.62 -16.29 -6.10
CA SER A 529 -11.80 -15.71 -7.17
C SER A 529 -10.33 -16.14 -7.03
N SER A 530 -9.99 -17.29 -7.62
CA SER A 530 -8.60 -17.76 -7.76
C SER A 530 -7.88 -17.04 -8.90
N LEU A 531 -6.77 -16.37 -8.58
CA LEU A 531 -5.85 -15.75 -9.52
C LEU A 531 -5.07 -16.80 -10.36
N SER A 532 -5.36 -16.89 -11.65
CA SER A 532 -4.51 -17.43 -12.74
C SER A 532 -5.28 -17.30 -14.06
N SER A 533 -4.73 -17.09 -15.25
CA SER A 533 -3.33 -17.19 -15.71
C SER A 533 -3.15 -16.39 -17.03
N SER A 534 -1.93 -15.91 -17.29
CA SER A 534 -1.50 -15.43 -18.61
C SER A 534 -1.45 -16.55 -19.66
N PRO A 535 -1.52 -16.22 -20.96
CA PRO A 535 -0.95 -17.05 -22.02
C PRO A 535 0.23 -16.36 -22.73
N SER A 536 1.40 -17.00 -22.67
CA SER A 536 2.46 -16.99 -23.69
C SER A 536 1.95 -17.63 -25.01
N SER A 537 2.50 -17.43 -26.22
CA SER A 537 3.63 -16.63 -26.73
C SER A 537 3.76 -16.80 -28.26
N SER A 538 4.27 -15.79 -28.97
CA SER A 538 5.02 -15.96 -30.24
C SER A 538 5.74 -14.64 -30.58
N SER A 539 7.00 -14.42 -30.19
CA SER A 539 8.24 -14.91 -30.82
C SER A 539 8.64 -14.14 -32.09
N LEU A 540 9.73 -13.35 -32.01
CA LEU A 540 10.80 -13.23 -33.01
C LEU A 540 11.94 -12.33 -32.46
N SER A 541 13.11 -12.96 -32.27
CA SER A 541 14.50 -12.47 -32.45
C SER A 541 14.74 -10.98 -32.77
N SER A 542 15.74 -10.29 -32.19
CA SER A 542 17.18 -10.65 -32.21
C SER A 542 17.98 -9.95 -31.07
N SER A 543 18.65 -10.70 -30.19
CA SER A 543 20.11 -10.95 -30.13
C SER A 543 21.07 -9.75 -30.02
N ALA A 544 21.62 -9.48 -28.81
CA ALA A 544 23.07 -9.31 -28.57
C ALA A 544 23.42 -9.20 -27.05
N SER A 545 24.47 -9.92 -26.65
CA SER A 545 25.46 -9.73 -25.55
C SER A 545 25.52 -8.39 -24.78
N SER A 546 26.04 -8.28 -23.53
CA SER A 546 26.50 -9.23 -22.48
C SER A 546 27.10 -8.45 -21.27
N GLY A 547 26.87 -8.89 -20.03
CA GLY A 547 27.53 -8.35 -18.80
C GLY A 547 27.13 -6.91 -18.41
N GLY A 548 27.35 -6.42 -17.19
CA GLY A 548 27.83 -7.05 -15.95
C GLY A 548 28.25 -5.97 -14.92
N PHE A 549 27.87 -6.11 -13.65
CA PHE A 549 28.24 -5.27 -12.49
C PHE A 549 27.84 -3.77 -12.50
N GLY A 550 27.57 -3.21 -11.30
CA GLY A 550 27.53 -1.75 -11.04
C GLY A 550 28.91 -1.23 -10.59
N PRO A 551 29.05 -0.19 -9.74
CA PRO A 551 28.07 0.79 -9.23
C PRO A 551 28.57 2.27 -9.29
N TRP A 552 27.75 3.25 -8.82
CA TRP A 552 28.11 4.60 -8.31
C TRP A 552 29.13 5.51 -9.05
N GLY A 553 28.77 6.77 -9.38
CA GLY A 553 29.80 7.81 -9.63
C GLY A 553 29.44 9.13 -10.32
N ARG A 554 29.17 10.17 -9.52
CA ARG A 554 29.35 11.64 -9.73
C ARG A 554 29.98 12.21 -11.04
N ALA A 555 29.35 13.31 -11.50
CA ALA A 555 29.94 14.67 -11.73
C ALA A 555 30.34 15.22 -13.15
N ARG A 556 29.68 16.35 -13.48
CA ARG A 556 30.20 17.68 -13.92
C ARG A 556 30.77 17.96 -15.34
N HIS A 557 30.15 19.00 -15.95
CA HIS A 557 30.70 20.11 -16.78
C HIS A 557 31.33 19.87 -18.18
N ALA A 558 30.71 20.49 -19.20
CA ALA A 558 31.34 21.43 -20.17
C ALA A 558 30.20 22.26 -20.81
N LEU A 559 30.08 23.59 -20.60
CA LEU A 559 30.80 24.70 -21.25
C LEU A 559 30.60 24.82 -22.76
N GLY A 560 29.85 25.85 -23.17
CA GLY A 560 29.76 26.36 -24.54
C GLY A 560 29.57 27.89 -24.52
N LEU A 561 30.59 28.64 -24.94
CA LEU A 561 30.65 30.11 -24.85
C LEU A 561 29.98 30.80 -26.05
N ARG A 562 29.29 31.95 -25.84
CA ARG A 562 29.79 33.29 -26.26
C ARG A 562 28.81 34.47 -26.03
N ARG A 563 29.35 35.51 -25.39
CA ARG A 563 29.22 36.99 -25.59
C ARG A 563 27.86 37.56 -26.02
N GLU A 564 27.20 38.41 -25.23
CA GLU A 564 27.57 39.79 -24.79
C GLU A 564 27.42 40.92 -25.83
N ARG A 565 26.35 41.72 -25.65
CA ARG A 565 26.31 43.20 -25.50
C ARG A 565 24.83 43.64 -25.50
N GLY A 566 24.34 44.62 -24.72
CA GLY A 566 24.98 45.45 -23.69
C GLY A 566 24.48 46.91 -23.71
N ARG A 567 23.39 47.21 -23.00
CA ARG A 567 22.85 48.53 -22.51
C ARG A 567 21.41 48.28 -22.03
N GLN A 568 20.90 48.61 -20.84
CA GLN A 568 21.16 49.63 -19.80
C GLN A 568 20.45 50.98 -20.04
N GLY A 569 19.61 51.36 -19.05
CA GLY A 569 18.84 52.61 -18.95
C GLY A 569 17.38 52.49 -19.43
N ASP A 570 16.37 53.10 -18.81
CA ASP A 570 16.28 53.71 -17.45
C ASP A 570 14.78 53.91 -17.06
N ALA A 571 14.50 54.41 -15.85
CA ALA A 571 13.28 55.07 -15.30
C ALA A 571 12.00 55.17 -16.19
N GLY A 572 10.76 55.00 -15.72
CA GLY A 572 10.15 55.32 -14.42
C GLY A 572 8.77 55.99 -14.65
N ALA A 573 7.79 55.71 -13.75
CA ALA A 573 6.48 56.40 -13.61
C ALA A 573 5.50 56.36 -14.84
N THR A 574 4.17 56.56 -14.74
CA THR A 574 3.39 57.40 -13.81
C THR A 574 1.90 56.99 -13.74
N LEU A 575 1.30 57.17 -12.55
CA LEU A 575 -0.11 57.33 -12.11
C LEU A 575 -1.34 57.20 -13.05
N ALA A 576 -2.42 56.64 -12.46
CA ALA A 576 -3.85 57.04 -12.53
C ALA A 576 -4.59 56.97 -13.89
N GLY A 577 -5.93 56.81 -13.96
CA GLY A 577 -6.98 56.65 -12.94
C GLY A 577 -8.35 57.02 -13.54
N ALA A 578 -9.47 56.71 -12.86
CA ALA A 578 -10.87 57.02 -13.24
C ALA A 578 -11.38 56.37 -14.56
N GLU A 579 -12.67 56.11 -14.82
CA GLU A 579 -13.89 55.76 -14.06
C GLU A 579 -15.05 55.69 -15.10
N SER A 580 -16.21 55.19 -14.69
CA SER A 580 -17.55 55.38 -15.32
C SER A 580 -18.00 54.49 -16.52
N SER A 581 -19.10 53.76 -16.25
CA SER A 581 -20.31 53.47 -17.08
C SER A 581 -20.23 53.48 -18.62
N SER A 582 -20.84 52.53 -19.34
CA SER A 582 -22.31 52.32 -19.28
C SER A 582 -22.79 50.91 -19.68
N ARG A 583 -24.12 50.72 -19.56
CA ARG A 583 -24.89 49.63 -20.15
C ARG A 583 -24.69 49.58 -21.68
N ASP A 584 -24.72 48.40 -22.27
CA ASP A 584 -25.90 47.99 -23.05
C ASP A 584 -25.94 46.48 -23.28
N ALA A 585 -27.13 45.97 -23.62
CA ALA A 585 -27.40 44.56 -23.79
C ALA A 585 -27.37 44.17 -25.27
N GLU A 586 -26.77 43.02 -25.61
CA GLU A 586 -27.07 42.37 -26.88
C GLU A 586 -27.07 40.85 -26.79
N ARG A 587 -27.92 40.24 -27.63
CA ARG A 587 -28.25 38.82 -27.61
C ARG A 587 -27.18 38.00 -28.32
N PHE A 588 -26.74 36.89 -27.74
CA PHE A 588 -26.21 35.79 -28.53
C PHE A 588 -26.83 34.44 -28.16
N SER A 589 -27.84 34.08 -28.95
CA SER A 589 -28.30 32.69 -29.07
C SER A 589 -27.29 31.92 -29.92
N THR A 590 -26.72 30.84 -29.38
CA THR A 590 -26.06 29.81 -30.20
C THR A 590 -26.40 28.42 -29.66
N ASN A 591 -27.01 27.59 -30.51
CA ASN A 591 -27.26 26.18 -30.23
C ASN A 591 -25.95 25.39 -30.16
N PRO A 592 -25.72 24.57 -29.12
CA PRO A 592 -24.84 23.42 -29.27
C PRO A 592 -25.59 22.29 -29.98
N ARG A 593 -25.02 21.78 -31.09
CA ARG A 593 -25.51 20.54 -31.73
C ARG A 593 -25.22 19.34 -30.81
N PRO A 594 -26.10 18.32 -30.75
CA PRO A 594 -25.78 17.09 -30.02
C PRO A 594 -24.63 16.34 -30.71
N PHE A 595 -23.69 15.84 -29.91
CA PHE A 595 -22.64 14.92 -30.36
C PHE A 595 -23.23 13.51 -30.55
N SER A 596 -23.07 12.94 -31.75
CA SER A 596 -23.34 11.52 -31.98
C SER A 596 -22.26 10.65 -31.31
N PRO A 597 -22.62 9.56 -30.62
CA PRO A 597 -21.63 8.63 -30.05
C PRO A 597 -21.03 7.72 -31.13
N PRO A 598 -19.79 7.22 -30.96
CA PRO A 598 -19.21 6.24 -31.86
C PRO A 598 -19.87 4.87 -31.66
N ALA A 599 -20.17 4.18 -32.76
CA ALA A 599 -20.72 2.83 -32.72
C ALA A 599 -19.70 1.83 -32.16
N SER A 600 -20.07 1.11 -31.10
CA SER A 600 -19.32 -0.04 -30.58
C SER A 600 -20.02 -1.33 -30.99
N SER A 601 -19.41 -2.06 -31.93
CA SER A 601 -19.93 -3.29 -32.50
C SER A 601 -19.55 -4.50 -31.64
N ASP A 602 -20.22 -4.73 -30.51
CA ASP A 602 -20.10 -6.01 -29.78
C ASP A 602 -21.33 -6.42 -28.94
N ARG A 603 -22.54 -6.30 -29.52
CA ARG A 603 -23.77 -6.91 -28.97
C ARG A 603 -24.37 -8.03 -29.82
N GLY A 604 -23.91 -8.20 -31.07
CA GLY A 604 -24.50 -9.18 -32.00
C GLY A 604 -24.32 -10.65 -31.59
N GLY A 605 -23.24 -11.01 -30.90
CA GLY A 605 -22.90 -12.42 -30.63
C GLY A 605 -23.89 -13.15 -29.70
N LYS A 606 -24.46 -12.46 -28.70
CA LYS A 606 -25.41 -13.09 -27.76
C LYS A 606 -26.83 -13.18 -28.31
N GLU A 607 -27.28 -12.19 -29.07
CA GLU A 607 -28.57 -12.26 -29.78
C GLU A 607 -28.56 -13.30 -30.89
N GLN A 608 -27.47 -13.41 -31.66
CA GLN A 608 -27.35 -14.44 -32.71
C GLN A 608 -27.34 -15.86 -32.14
N MET A 609 -26.77 -16.08 -30.96
CA MET A 609 -26.78 -17.41 -30.32
C MET A 609 -28.17 -17.77 -29.78
N ALA A 610 -28.92 -16.80 -29.23
CA ALA A 610 -30.33 -17.01 -28.87
C ALA A 610 -31.22 -17.26 -30.09
N GLN A 611 -31.05 -16.49 -31.17
CA GLN A 611 -31.79 -16.66 -32.43
C GLN A 611 -31.44 -17.98 -33.14
N ALA A 612 -30.18 -18.43 -33.09
CA ALA A 612 -29.77 -19.74 -33.61
C ALA A 612 -30.40 -20.90 -32.81
N THR A 613 -30.50 -20.76 -31.48
CA THR A 613 -31.17 -21.74 -30.62
C THR A 613 -32.67 -21.83 -30.95
N ALA A 614 -33.34 -20.69 -31.16
CA ALA A 614 -34.74 -20.65 -31.61
C ALA A 614 -34.94 -21.21 -33.03
N ARG A 615 -33.93 -21.11 -33.90
CA ARG A 615 -33.98 -21.65 -35.28
C ARG A 615 -33.80 -23.17 -35.31
N GLY A 616 -32.93 -23.73 -34.47
CA GLY A 616 -32.78 -25.19 -34.32
C GLY A 616 -34.07 -25.89 -33.83
N ALA A 617 -34.88 -25.20 -33.01
CA ALA A 617 -36.17 -25.70 -32.57
C ALA A 617 -37.26 -25.73 -33.68
N ARG A 618 -37.09 -24.97 -34.77
CA ARG A 618 -38.06 -24.95 -35.90
C ARG A 618 -37.91 -26.11 -36.88
N GLU A 619 -36.74 -26.74 -36.94
CA GLU A 619 -36.44 -27.78 -37.96
C GLU A 619 -36.69 -29.21 -37.44
N ALA A 620 -37.07 -29.37 -36.17
CA ALA A 620 -37.34 -30.65 -35.50
C ALA A 620 -38.83 -30.86 -35.16
N GLY A 621 -39.69 -30.80 -36.19
CA GLY A 621 -40.99 -31.50 -36.26
C GLY A 621 -42.06 -31.20 -35.19
N ALA A 622 -42.89 -30.17 -35.43
CA ALA A 622 -44.25 -30.06 -34.86
C ALA A 622 -45.14 -29.13 -35.72
N ASP A 623 -45.81 -29.67 -36.75
CA ASP A 623 -46.87 -28.98 -37.48
C ASP A 623 -48.24 -29.24 -36.81
N PHE A 624 -48.82 -28.26 -36.09
CA PHE A 624 -50.28 -28.16 -35.96
C PHE A 624 -50.79 -26.78 -35.48
N LEU A 625 -51.47 -26.06 -36.39
CA LEU A 625 -52.48 -24.99 -36.24
C LEU A 625 -52.26 -23.86 -35.19
N GLY A 626 -52.38 -22.57 -35.55
CA GLY A 626 -52.79 -21.98 -36.82
C GLY A 626 -52.46 -20.48 -36.91
N GLU A 627 -52.79 -19.86 -38.04
CA GLU A 627 -52.42 -18.47 -38.33
C GLU A 627 -53.10 -17.47 -37.39
N GLY A 628 -52.31 -16.54 -36.80
CA GLY A 628 -52.84 -15.31 -36.22
C GLY A 628 -52.69 -15.10 -34.70
N GLU A 629 -51.49 -15.27 -34.13
CA GLU A 629 -51.04 -14.45 -32.98
C GLU A 629 -49.52 -14.22 -33.07
N GLU A 630 -49.08 -12.96 -32.90
CA GLU A 630 -47.67 -12.58 -33.08
C GLU A 630 -46.75 -13.06 -31.94
N ASN A 631 -45.45 -13.13 -32.23
CA ASN A 631 -44.37 -13.49 -31.29
C ASN A 631 -44.57 -12.92 -29.88
N SER A 632 -44.86 -13.81 -28.91
CA SER A 632 -44.73 -13.52 -27.48
C SER A 632 -43.30 -13.05 -27.20
N LYS A 633 -43.14 -11.85 -26.64
CA LYS A 633 -41.83 -11.34 -26.23
C LYS A 633 -41.36 -11.91 -24.90
N GLY A 634 -42.24 -12.52 -24.09
CA GLY A 634 -41.94 -12.97 -22.72
C GLY A 634 -41.63 -14.46 -22.55
N PHE A 635 -42.42 -15.33 -23.21
CA PHE A 635 -42.34 -16.79 -23.13
C PHE A 635 -41.86 -17.41 -24.44
N ASP A 636 -41.07 -18.48 -24.34
CA ASP A 636 -40.45 -19.17 -25.48
C ASP A 636 -41.43 -20.08 -26.21
N LEU A 637 -42.45 -20.57 -25.51
CA LEU A 637 -43.51 -21.43 -26.04
C LEU A 637 -44.84 -21.16 -25.33
N MET A 638 -45.95 -21.17 -26.08
CA MET A 638 -47.31 -21.20 -25.52
C MET A 638 -47.93 -22.55 -25.89
N LEU A 639 -48.42 -23.29 -24.90
CA LEU A 639 -49.08 -24.58 -25.09
C LEU A 639 -50.52 -24.52 -24.60
N ARG A 640 -51.39 -25.37 -25.15
CA ARG A 640 -52.75 -25.59 -24.65
C ARG A 640 -52.88 -26.99 -24.07
N SER A 641 -53.60 -27.15 -22.97
CA SER A 641 -53.78 -28.45 -22.30
C SER A 641 -54.66 -29.44 -23.08
N ASP A 642 -55.45 -28.95 -24.05
CA ASP A 642 -56.29 -29.76 -24.95
C ASP A 642 -55.51 -30.36 -26.14
N SER A 643 -54.27 -29.91 -26.36
CA SER A 643 -53.48 -30.36 -27.51
C SER A 643 -52.92 -31.79 -27.29
N PRO A 644 -53.01 -32.69 -28.29
CA PRO A 644 -52.55 -34.07 -28.15
C PRO A 644 -51.02 -34.18 -27.99
N SER A 645 -50.27 -33.15 -28.41
CA SER A 645 -48.82 -33.01 -28.26
C SER A 645 -48.40 -32.30 -26.97
N PHE A 646 -49.34 -31.96 -26.06
CA PHE A 646 -49.07 -31.17 -24.86
C PHE A 646 -47.94 -31.74 -23.97
N LEU A 647 -47.98 -33.04 -23.68
CA LEU A 647 -46.97 -33.69 -22.82
C LEU A 647 -45.59 -33.79 -23.50
N ASP A 648 -45.55 -34.00 -24.82
CA ASP A 648 -44.31 -34.03 -25.59
C ASP A 648 -43.69 -32.63 -25.72
N GLY A 649 -44.50 -31.59 -25.93
CA GLY A 649 -44.08 -30.20 -25.92
C GLY A 649 -43.51 -29.78 -24.55
N LEU A 650 -44.16 -30.20 -23.46
CA LEU A 650 -43.70 -29.97 -22.09
C LEU A 650 -42.37 -30.71 -21.82
N ALA A 651 -42.24 -31.97 -22.26
CA ALA A 651 -41.01 -32.75 -22.16
C ALA A 651 -39.84 -32.11 -22.92
N ASN A 652 -40.08 -31.67 -24.15
CA ASN A 652 -39.06 -31.02 -24.98
C ASN A 652 -38.60 -29.69 -24.36
N ALA A 653 -39.54 -28.87 -23.90
CA ALA A 653 -39.25 -27.60 -23.23
C ALA A 653 -38.47 -27.76 -21.91
N VAL A 654 -38.73 -28.82 -21.13
CA VAL A 654 -37.96 -29.15 -19.91
C VAL A 654 -36.52 -29.51 -20.24
N ASN A 655 -36.29 -30.23 -21.34
CA ASN A 655 -34.95 -30.53 -21.85
C ASN A 655 -34.23 -29.27 -22.35
N MET A 656 -34.92 -28.42 -23.12
CA MET A 656 -34.40 -27.16 -23.65
C MET A 656 -34.21 -26.07 -22.57
N GLY A 657 -34.86 -26.16 -21.42
CA GLY A 657 -34.89 -25.09 -20.41
C GLY A 657 -35.78 -23.91 -20.81
N ALA A 658 -36.77 -24.14 -21.68
CA ALA A 658 -37.67 -23.11 -22.17
C ALA A 658 -38.65 -22.65 -21.08
N ARG A 659 -39.15 -21.42 -21.21
CA ARG A 659 -40.24 -20.86 -20.41
C ARG A 659 -41.55 -21.11 -21.14
N ILE A 660 -42.45 -21.91 -20.56
CA ILE A 660 -43.77 -22.20 -21.15
C ILE A 660 -44.88 -21.46 -20.40
N LEU A 661 -45.77 -20.86 -21.19
CA LEU A 661 -47.11 -20.46 -20.76
C LEU A 661 -48.12 -21.53 -21.19
N VAL A 662 -48.82 -22.15 -20.25
CA VAL A 662 -49.84 -23.18 -20.54
C VAL A 662 -51.24 -22.59 -20.33
N GLU A 663 -52.03 -22.54 -21.40
CA GLU A 663 -53.46 -22.25 -21.34
C GLU A 663 -54.23 -23.53 -21.00
N LEU A 664 -54.90 -23.55 -19.85
CA LEU A 664 -55.78 -24.63 -19.42
C LEU A 664 -57.15 -24.45 -20.07
N ALA A 665 -57.53 -25.39 -20.94
CA ALA A 665 -58.81 -25.39 -21.64
C ALA A 665 -59.99 -25.75 -20.70
N ASP A 666 -59.74 -26.67 -19.77
CA ASP A 666 -60.70 -27.18 -18.78
C ASP A 666 -60.18 -26.99 -17.35
N ASP A 667 -61.07 -27.19 -16.36
CA ASP A 667 -60.76 -27.24 -14.92
C ASP A 667 -59.88 -28.43 -14.49
N PHE A 668 -59.43 -29.25 -15.44
CA PHE A 668 -58.70 -30.48 -15.19
C PHE A 668 -57.21 -30.33 -15.54
N LEU A 669 -56.35 -30.48 -14.54
CA LEU A 669 -54.91 -30.62 -14.72
C LEU A 669 -54.56 -32.12 -14.70
N ASP A 670 -54.14 -32.65 -15.85
CA ASP A 670 -53.80 -34.08 -15.99
C ASP A 670 -52.73 -34.51 -14.96
N PRO A 671 -52.96 -35.58 -14.16
CA PRO A 671 -51.95 -36.17 -13.28
C PRO A 671 -50.60 -36.47 -13.95
N ALA A 672 -50.56 -36.72 -15.26
CA ALA A 672 -49.34 -36.88 -16.05
C ALA A 672 -48.47 -35.61 -16.12
N VAL A 673 -49.03 -34.42 -15.84
CA VAL A 673 -48.26 -33.17 -15.64
C VAL A 673 -47.47 -33.21 -14.32
N GLY A 674 -47.91 -34.02 -13.36
CA GLY A 674 -47.36 -34.12 -12.01
C GLY A 674 -45.83 -34.20 -11.88
N PRO A 675 -45.12 -35.05 -12.65
CA PRO A 675 -43.66 -35.10 -12.63
C PRO A 675 -43.01 -33.74 -12.92
N PHE A 676 -43.54 -32.98 -13.89
CA PHE A 676 -43.00 -31.66 -14.28
C PHE A 676 -43.23 -30.57 -13.22
N LEU A 677 -44.19 -30.77 -12.31
CA LEU A 677 -44.46 -29.88 -11.18
C LEU A 677 -43.50 -30.11 -10.00
N ALA A 678 -42.77 -31.21 -9.97
CA ALA A 678 -41.86 -31.56 -8.89
C ALA A 678 -40.41 -31.49 -9.35
N GLN A 679 -39.63 -30.55 -8.79
CA GLN A 679 -38.20 -30.48 -9.06
C GLN A 679 -37.50 -31.78 -8.60
N PRO A 680 -36.71 -32.45 -9.44
CA PRO A 680 -35.98 -33.64 -9.03
C PRO A 680 -34.90 -33.30 -7.99
N VAL A 681 -34.75 -34.17 -6.97
CA VAL A 681 -33.87 -33.97 -5.79
C VAL A 681 -32.36 -34.13 -6.11
N SER A 682 -32.01 -34.27 -7.39
CA SER A 682 -30.66 -34.46 -7.92
C SER A 682 -30.65 -34.11 -9.42
N SER A 683 -29.47 -34.08 -10.06
CA SER A 683 -29.31 -34.01 -11.52
C SER A 683 -29.80 -35.29 -12.25
N ALA A 684 -30.70 -36.05 -11.64
CA ALA A 684 -31.32 -37.23 -12.22
C ALA A 684 -32.36 -36.79 -13.28
N PRO A 685 -32.49 -37.53 -14.39
CA PRO A 685 -33.51 -37.23 -15.39
C PRO A 685 -34.91 -37.45 -14.80
N LEU A 686 -35.83 -36.55 -15.14
CA LEU A 686 -37.24 -36.66 -14.82
C LEU A 686 -37.82 -37.90 -15.52
N THR A 687 -38.52 -38.75 -14.78
CA THR A 687 -39.21 -39.93 -15.35
C THR A 687 -40.68 -39.60 -15.56
N LEU A 688 -41.15 -39.76 -16.80
CA LEU A 688 -42.52 -39.45 -17.21
C LEU A 688 -43.46 -40.64 -17.02
N ALA A 689 -44.77 -40.39 -17.10
CA ALA A 689 -45.75 -41.44 -17.31
C ALA A 689 -45.41 -42.21 -18.60
N GLY A 690 -45.28 -43.54 -18.50
CA GLY A 690 -44.76 -44.39 -19.59
C GLY A 690 -43.27 -44.74 -19.51
N GLY A 691 -42.51 -44.19 -18.55
CA GLY A 691 -41.13 -44.60 -18.25
C GLY A 691 -40.02 -43.86 -19.04
N SER A 692 -40.39 -42.99 -19.97
CA SER A 692 -39.46 -42.09 -20.67
C SER A 692 -38.69 -41.19 -19.70
N LYS A 693 -37.42 -40.91 -20.00
CA LYS A 693 -36.52 -40.09 -19.15
C LYS A 693 -36.11 -38.81 -19.88
N VAL A 694 -36.33 -37.67 -19.24
CA VAL A 694 -36.05 -36.33 -19.77
C VAL A 694 -34.99 -35.65 -18.89
N ALA A 695 -33.97 -35.02 -19.48
CA ALA A 695 -33.01 -34.25 -18.71
C ALA A 695 -33.68 -32.98 -18.14
N TRP A 696 -33.56 -32.75 -16.83
CA TRP A 696 -34.10 -31.54 -16.21
C TRP A 696 -33.15 -30.37 -16.39
N ASN A 697 -33.58 -29.33 -17.10
CA ASN A 697 -32.81 -28.09 -17.24
C ASN A 697 -33.18 -27.09 -16.12
N PRO A 698 -32.21 -26.59 -15.32
CA PRO A 698 -32.47 -25.61 -14.25
C PRO A 698 -33.09 -24.28 -14.71
N HIS A 699 -33.03 -23.94 -16.00
CA HIS A 699 -33.64 -22.73 -16.57
C HIS A 699 -35.12 -22.90 -16.94
N PHE A 700 -35.65 -24.13 -16.97
CA PHE A 700 -37.05 -24.41 -17.26
C PHE A 700 -38.00 -23.62 -16.33
N ARG A 701 -39.02 -22.97 -16.89
CA ARG A 701 -40.07 -22.27 -16.13
C ARG A 701 -41.44 -22.60 -16.68
N LEU A 702 -42.41 -22.72 -15.80
CA LEU A 702 -43.78 -23.10 -16.13
C LEU A 702 -44.77 -22.17 -15.43
N VAL A 703 -45.74 -21.66 -16.19
CA VAL A 703 -46.87 -20.88 -15.69
C VAL A 703 -48.14 -21.41 -16.33
N PHE A 704 -49.18 -21.61 -15.53
CA PHE A 704 -50.51 -21.99 -16.02
C PHE A 704 -51.45 -20.78 -15.96
N VAL A 705 -52.33 -20.65 -16.94
CA VAL A 705 -53.42 -19.68 -16.95
C VAL A 705 -54.70 -20.41 -17.33
N THR A 706 -55.80 -20.17 -16.60
CA THR A 706 -57.14 -20.59 -17.01
C THR A 706 -58.03 -19.36 -17.23
N PRO A 707 -58.78 -19.29 -18.35
CA PRO A 707 -59.81 -18.28 -18.55
C PRO A 707 -61.11 -18.62 -17.80
N HIS A 708 -61.23 -19.81 -17.20
CA HIS A 708 -62.42 -20.19 -16.45
C HIS A 708 -62.46 -19.46 -15.10
N ALA A 709 -63.54 -18.74 -14.81
CA ALA A 709 -63.65 -17.88 -13.63
C ALA A 709 -63.78 -18.66 -12.30
N THR A 710 -64.37 -19.85 -12.35
CA THR A 710 -64.76 -20.64 -11.16
C THR A 710 -64.11 -22.03 -11.11
N PRO A 711 -62.77 -22.17 -11.25
CA PRO A 711 -62.19 -23.46 -11.55
C PRO A 711 -62.18 -24.43 -10.36
N SER A 712 -62.60 -25.66 -10.64
CA SER A 712 -62.91 -26.73 -9.70
C SER A 712 -61.74 -27.68 -9.39
N PHE A 713 -60.54 -27.13 -9.21
CA PHE A 713 -59.33 -27.92 -8.91
C PHE A 713 -59.40 -28.70 -7.59
N GLY A 714 -58.94 -29.96 -7.61
CA GLY A 714 -58.86 -30.80 -6.41
C GLY A 714 -57.65 -30.49 -5.50
N PRO A 715 -57.62 -31.04 -4.25
CA PRO A 715 -56.54 -30.77 -3.28
C PRO A 715 -55.13 -31.06 -3.78
N ALA A 716 -54.97 -32.07 -4.64
CA ALA A 716 -53.68 -32.45 -5.22
C ALA A 716 -53.06 -31.37 -6.13
N VAL A 717 -53.89 -30.47 -6.71
CA VAL A 717 -53.41 -29.33 -7.51
C VAL A 717 -52.91 -28.23 -6.56
N TYR A 718 -53.71 -27.81 -5.58
CA TYR A 718 -53.33 -26.83 -4.56
C TYR A 718 -52.10 -27.25 -3.73
N ALA A 719 -51.85 -28.56 -3.58
CA ALA A 719 -50.64 -29.08 -2.96
C ALA A 719 -49.37 -28.82 -3.80
N ARG A 720 -49.46 -28.68 -5.13
CA ARG A 720 -48.30 -28.68 -6.05
C ARG A 720 -48.05 -27.35 -6.77
N VAL A 721 -49.09 -26.57 -7.06
CA VAL A 721 -49.00 -25.25 -7.72
C VAL A 721 -49.53 -24.13 -6.83
N THR A 722 -49.03 -22.91 -6.99
CA THR A 722 -49.61 -21.74 -6.32
C THR A 722 -50.79 -21.23 -7.16
N VAL A 723 -52.02 -21.51 -6.72
CA VAL A 723 -53.21 -20.94 -7.38
C VAL A 723 -53.35 -19.48 -6.99
N ILE A 724 -53.45 -18.57 -7.97
CA ILE A 724 -53.57 -17.13 -7.76
C ILE A 724 -54.82 -16.61 -8.48
N ASN A 725 -55.65 -15.88 -7.74
CA ASN A 725 -56.88 -15.30 -8.26
C ASN A 725 -56.63 -13.92 -8.90
N PHE A 726 -56.76 -13.85 -10.22
CA PHE A 726 -56.69 -12.62 -11.02
C PHE A 726 -58.08 -12.09 -11.43
N ALA A 727 -59.18 -12.73 -11.00
CA ALA A 727 -60.53 -12.25 -11.29
C ALA A 727 -60.77 -10.85 -10.70
N ILE A 728 -61.10 -9.89 -11.56
CA ILE A 728 -61.36 -8.50 -11.17
C ILE A 728 -62.61 -8.43 -10.28
N THR A 729 -62.51 -7.67 -9.17
CA THR A 729 -63.65 -7.33 -8.30
C THR A 729 -64.19 -5.94 -8.65
N PRO A 730 -65.45 -5.58 -8.34
CA PRO A 730 -65.98 -4.24 -8.63
C PRO A 730 -65.13 -3.09 -8.06
N ALA A 731 -64.64 -3.25 -6.81
CA ALA A 731 -63.74 -2.27 -6.19
C ALA A 731 -62.36 -2.20 -6.87
N GLY A 732 -61.81 -3.35 -7.31
CA GLY A 732 -60.58 -3.36 -8.10
C GLY A 732 -60.75 -2.72 -9.47
N LEU A 733 -61.91 -2.89 -10.11
CA LEU A 733 -62.22 -2.22 -11.37
C LEU A 733 -62.34 -0.69 -11.19
N GLU A 734 -62.93 -0.23 -10.08
CA GLU A 734 -62.97 1.19 -9.72
C GLU A 734 -61.56 1.77 -9.54
N GLU A 735 -60.66 1.08 -8.82
CA GLU A 735 -59.26 1.48 -8.67
C GLU A 735 -58.51 1.51 -10.02
N GLN A 736 -58.70 0.49 -10.87
CA GLN A 736 -58.11 0.45 -12.22
C GLN A 736 -58.64 1.56 -13.14
N LEU A 737 -59.94 1.83 -13.14
CA LEU A 737 -60.55 2.92 -13.91
C LEU A 737 -60.12 4.29 -13.40
N LEU A 738 -59.95 4.47 -12.09
CA LEU A 738 -59.42 5.70 -11.51
C LEU A 738 -57.98 5.96 -11.96
N ILE A 739 -57.13 4.94 -11.96
CA ILE A 739 -55.75 5.05 -12.48
C ILE A 739 -55.75 5.45 -13.96
N GLU A 740 -56.59 4.83 -14.78
CA GLU A 740 -56.68 5.14 -16.21
C GLU A 740 -57.29 6.53 -16.49
N ALA A 741 -58.28 6.96 -15.69
CA ALA A 741 -58.83 8.31 -15.76
C ALA A 741 -57.78 9.36 -15.39
N VAL A 742 -57.04 9.17 -14.30
CA VAL A 742 -55.96 10.08 -13.87
C VAL A 742 -54.87 10.20 -14.95
N LYS A 743 -54.52 9.09 -15.63
CA LYS A 743 -53.58 9.10 -16.77
C LYS A 743 -54.07 9.93 -17.96
N GLN A 744 -55.38 9.95 -18.21
CA GLN A 744 -55.97 10.71 -19.31
C GLN A 744 -56.21 12.18 -18.95
N GLU A 745 -56.58 12.47 -17.69
CA GLU A 745 -56.79 13.82 -17.18
C GLU A 745 -55.48 14.59 -16.97
N ASN A 746 -54.44 13.92 -16.47
CA ASN A 746 -53.16 14.54 -16.09
C ASN A 746 -51.94 13.71 -16.58
N PRO A 747 -51.78 13.49 -17.90
CA PRO A 747 -50.69 12.66 -18.44
C PRO A 747 -49.29 13.19 -18.07
N GLU A 748 -49.11 14.50 -17.97
CA GLU A 748 -47.84 15.12 -17.57
C GLU A 748 -47.42 14.73 -16.14
N LEU A 749 -48.37 14.55 -15.21
CA LEU A 749 -48.07 14.13 -13.83
C LEU A 749 -47.69 12.66 -13.77
N GLU A 750 -48.31 11.80 -14.58
CA GLU A 750 -47.93 10.39 -14.68
C GLU A 750 -46.52 10.24 -15.30
N GLU A 751 -46.22 10.99 -16.36
CA GLU A 751 -44.87 11.00 -16.97
C GLU A 751 -43.81 11.52 -15.97
N GLN A 752 -44.12 12.58 -15.21
CA GLN A 752 -43.25 13.06 -14.14
C GLN A 752 -43.04 12.01 -13.04
N ARG A 753 -44.09 11.33 -12.58
CA ARG A 753 -43.98 10.25 -11.58
C ARG A 753 -43.06 9.14 -12.10
N ASP A 754 -43.27 8.70 -13.33
CA ASP A 754 -42.50 7.63 -13.95
C ASP A 754 -41.03 8.00 -14.17
N ALA A 755 -40.76 9.24 -14.59
CA ALA A 755 -39.40 9.77 -14.70
C ALA A 755 -38.71 9.85 -13.33
N LEU A 756 -39.42 10.29 -12.29
CA LEU A 756 -38.89 10.34 -10.92
C LEU A 756 -38.57 8.96 -10.37
N VAL A 757 -39.38 7.92 -10.64
CA VAL A 757 -39.08 6.54 -10.23
C VAL A 757 -37.81 6.01 -10.91
N VAL A 758 -37.56 6.33 -12.20
CA VAL A 758 -36.26 6.01 -12.83
C VAL A 758 -35.12 6.75 -12.12
N ALA A 759 -35.25 8.07 -11.95
CA ALA A 759 -34.20 8.90 -11.40
C ALA A 759 -33.81 8.47 -9.98
N ILE A 760 -34.78 8.21 -9.10
CA ILE A 760 -34.56 7.71 -7.73
C ILE A 760 -33.82 6.37 -7.74
N ALA A 761 -34.15 5.46 -8.65
CA ALA A 761 -33.47 4.17 -8.78
C ALA A 761 -32.02 4.30 -9.26
N GLU A 762 -31.78 5.17 -10.25
CA GLU A 762 -30.42 5.45 -10.76
C GLU A 762 -29.57 6.16 -9.70
N ASP A 763 -30.12 7.17 -9.02
CA ASP A 763 -29.45 7.87 -7.93
C ASP A 763 -29.18 6.95 -6.74
N THR A 764 -30.09 6.03 -6.41
CA THR A 764 -29.87 5.03 -5.34
C THR A 764 -28.73 4.08 -5.69
N ARG A 765 -28.65 3.60 -6.93
CA ARG A 765 -27.51 2.77 -7.42
C ARG A 765 -26.21 3.57 -7.42
N ARG A 766 -26.25 4.84 -7.85
CA ARG A 766 -25.09 5.73 -7.88
C ARG A 766 -24.60 6.07 -6.47
N LYS A 767 -25.51 6.33 -5.53
CA LYS A 767 -25.27 6.50 -4.10
C LYS A 767 -24.56 5.28 -3.52
N HIS A 768 -25.09 4.07 -3.74
CA HIS A 768 -24.46 2.83 -3.26
C HIS A 768 -23.04 2.65 -3.83
N LYS A 769 -22.83 2.94 -5.12
CA LYS A 769 -21.51 2.85 -5.74
C LYS A 769 -20.52 3.88 -5.13
N ILE A 770 -20.95 5.12 -4.92
CA ILE A 770 -20.12 6.15 -4.29
C ILE A 770 -19.81 5.79 -2.83
N GLU A 771 -20.75 5.20 -2.09
CA GLU A 771 -20.50 4.65 -0.75
C GLU A 771 -19.40 3.58 -0.78
N GLU A 772 -19.48 2.63 -1.70
CA GLU A 772 -18.48 1.57 -1.88
C GLU A 772 -17.11 2.14 -2.24
N ASP A 773 -17.04 3.05 -3.24
CA ASP A 773 -15.82 3.74 -3.69
C ASP A 773 -15.16 4.59 -2.56
N ILE A 774 -15.93 5.10 -1.59
CA ILE A 774 -15.41 5.82 -0.41
C ILE A 774 -14.87 4.85 0.65
N LEU A 775 -15.40 3.63 0.72
CA LEU A 775 -15.15 2.67 1.80
C LEU A 775 -14.04 1.67 1.49
N THR A 776 -13.64 1.53 0.22
CA THR A 776 -12.42 0.84 -0.22
C THR A 776 -11.18 1.73 -0.04
#